data_AF-A0A5B9QZK8-F1
#
_entry.id   AF-A0A5B9QZK8-F1
#
_cell.length_a   1.000
_cell.length_b   1.000
_cell.length_c   1.000
_cell.angle_alpha   90.00
_cell.angle_beta   90.00
_cell.angle_gamma   90.00
#
_symmetry.space_group_name_H-M   'P 1'
#
loop_
_entity.id
_entity.type
_entity.pdbx_description
1 polymer ?
#
loop_
_entity_poly.entity_id
_entity_poly.type
_entity_poly.pdbx_seq_one_letter_code
_entity_poly.pdbx_strand_id
1 'polypeptide(L)'
;MTLPNRSAGGTTVLTMLALVSLLTCPSQPLRAQDPAEQPQPAEWSLDEALEQLQLYPRDAYLQYAVLQMARGTDRFQEVSRQVERIARPANLSRRPGQQATNAFGIFSGALAIQESLQLDRLTADTNPQQTSSTQLSNVPITSLTGPTIKSHPWEEMLAGKTPEVSRLSQSVPADFFFVEAASVSKLLELKDVADLWGQHAFTQSTQTARKQLTVDRLLQQLAVDANGPLRAFYDTAVSRIAITGSDLFFRSGTDVSLLFEVKQRVLFRARMELFLQAAAQPYPDAVRSEGTLNGVPYTKLATPDRRVHVLEAELAPNLFVRSNSLAALRRIIEVHQGRNAAGSLGESLEFQYIRTLMETDADDEDVFVYLSDPFIRRLVGPQLKLTVLRRMHCYNHMRMMAHASLLYRTRFGSQPESIAQLVDTGCAPKDFASQRWACPEGGRYTLSDAGVCSCSHHGNAQAMTPCLEIPVEQVTRQEAEAYKVFLDQYNQYWRRFFDPIALQIKVSPEQYRAETIILPLIDNTLYSGLASAFNGEPEHLDAAPVPSRNIFTTSVRLNKMQLARSFGAAHLLPATDQAESELASGSAAAVGGKMRELGIALHNYHDTFASFPPANRPTVHRQLSWRVHLLPFLGENALYEQFHLSEPWDSPHNKTLIDKIPDVYRSGDAALTAAGKTLIMQPTGEGLFRPAGEQPQRFRNILDGLSNTIMLVEASGEHADIWTKPADLKVDLQAPTAKLNIQQPEGFLALFGDGQVRLLRRTTPSASFAALLTINGRERIDDLEANTIRLQLSPRRRPRSRTLAMQEELLRLGLGEFLINGIGNQVSMNLYDGDPLVGFNTLEYMGQTIRGMSRRGGIGDNWLMWTPLIASFNSPVYVSVPVQDQQIVDDFLQNLDTWLASYTRQSDQDTGWFRIKQEFYRWDTAQDVQPRAVSLQFGPITFRFFWARIGDHLHLASKPFILDDLAALQAEQDDAKVSGTDEAAHGHAMLRLRPEHWDQVLPSFHLGWSESHREACLDNLGPLSSVQRALRSGDGNEHEHGDEHGEQQHAMEALAAKVYDTHYFCPAGGRYVPTADGKRVVCTEHGSALAPRQPVRLGEHTALGEFMKEFELLTMTLTFLEDGLHAVVTIDRK
;
A
#
# COMPACT_ATOMS: atom_id res chain seq x y z
N MET A 1 -22.19 -16.51 -63.62
CA MET A 1 -22.39 -15.05 -63.50
C MET A 1 -22.95 -14.77 -62.11
N THR A 2 -22.09 -14.41 -61.17
CA THR A 2 -22.45 -13.91 -59.83
C THR A 2 -21.32 -12.98 -59.39
N LEU A 3 -21.64 -11.70 -59.19
CA LEU A 3 -20.69 -10.61 -58.91
C LEU A 3 -20.49 -10.42 -57.40
N PRO A 4 -19.27 -10.08 -56.92
CA PRO A 4 -19.01 -9.70 -55.55
C PRO A 4 -18.47 -8.26 -55.36
N ASN A 5 -18.63 -7.77 -54.11
CA ASN A 5 -17.71 -6.95 -53.31
C ASN A 5 -17.38 -5.48 -53.65
N ARG A 6 -17.83 -4.55 -52.77
CA ARG A 6 -17.01 -3.78 -51.78
C ARG A 6 -17.78 -2.53 -51.30
N SER A 7 -17.81 -2.27 -49.99
CA SER A 7 -17.22 -1.06 -49.37
C SER A 7 -17.58 -0.95 -47.88
N ALA A 8 -16.54 -0.84 -47.05
CA ALA A 8 -16.59 -0.42 -45.66
C ALA A 8 -16.97 1.06 -45.55
N GLY A 9 -17.82 1.39 -44.58
CA GLY A 9 -18.27 2.75 -44.30
C GLY A 9 -19.44 2.75 -43.32
N GLY A 10 -19.20 2.33 -42.07
CA GLY A 10 -20.26 2.09 -41.11
C GLY A 10 -19.81 2.21 -39.66
N THR A 11 -19.05 3.24 -39.32
CA THR A 11 -18.74 3.52 -37.90
C THR A 11 -18.60 5.00 -37.54
N THR A 12 -18.68 5.91 -38.52
CA THR A 12 -18.50 7.36 -38.27
C THR A 12 -19.81 8.16 -38.33
N VAL A 13 -20.92 7.57 -38.79
CA VAL A 13 -22.22 8.27 -38.94
C VAL A 13 -23.14 8.09 -37.72
N LEU A 14 -22.96 7.04 -36.91
CA LEU A 14 -23.76 6.85 -35.69
C LEU A 14 -23.35 7.79 -34.54
N THR A 15 -22.09 8.24 -34.50
CA THR A 15 -21.58 9.11 -33.44
C THR A 15 -22.01 10.57 -33.61
N MET A 16 -22.27 11.03 -34.85
CA MET A 16 -22.79 12.39 -35.10
C MET A 16 -24.31 12.52 -34.91
N LEU A 17 -25.10 11.45 -35.09
CA LEU A 17 -26.56 11.48 -34.87
C LEU A 17 -26.95 11.45 -33.39
N ALA A 18 -26.09 10.93 -32.52
CA ALA A 18 -26.26 11.01 -31.06
C ALA A 18 -26.06 12.46 -30.53
N LEU A 19 -25.17 13.24 -31.16
CA LEU A 19 -24.89 14.61 -30.72
C LEU A 19 -26.00 15.62 -31.08
N VAL A 20 -26.75 15.40 -32.16
CA VAL A 20 -27.84 16.29 -32.59
C VAL A 20 -29.14 16.03 -31.82
N SER A 21 -29.32 14.83 -31.27
CA SER A 21 -30.50 14.46 -30.48
C SER A 21 -30.50 15.05 -29.05
N LEU A 22 -29.35 15.51 -28.57
CA LEU A 22 -29.18 16.18 -27.26
C LEU A 22 -29.43 17.69 -27.31
N LEU A 23 -29.59 18.28 -28.50
CA LEU A 23 -29.69 19.74 -28.70
C LEU A 23 -31.12 20.25 -28.95
N THR A 24 -32.15 19.39 -28.87
CA THR A 24 -33.56 19.80 -29.01
C THR A 24 -34.46 19.14 -27.98
N CYS A 25 -34.22 19.41 -26.70
CA CYS A 25 -35.25 19.23 -25.67
C CYS A 25 -35.79 20.62 -25.32
N PRO A 26 -37.09 20.92 -25.53
CA PRO A 26 -37.64 22.20 -25.13
C PRO A 26 -37.58 22.30 -23.61
N SER A 27 -36.85 23.30 -23.12
CA SER A 27 -36.89 23.74 -21.72
C SER A 27 -38.32 24.14 -21.37
N GLN A 28 -39.04 23.27 -20.68
CA GLN A 28 -40.31 23.65 -20.06
C GLN A 28 -40.00 24.61 -18.91
N PRO A 29 -40.59 25.82 -18.88
CA PRO A 29 -40.48 26.68 -17.72
C PRO A 29 -41.21 26.01 -16.55
N LEU A 30 -40.52 25.84 -15.43
CA LEU A 30 -41.09 25.43 -14.15
C LEU A 30 -42.24 26.40 -13.82
N ARG A 31 -43.48 25.89 -13.94
CA ARG A 31 -44.69 26.61 -13.59
C ARG A 31 -44.67 26.79 -12.07
N ALA A 32 -44.65 28.03 -11.61
CA ALA A 32 -44.88 28.36 -10.21
C ALA A 32 -46.20 27.71 -9.77
N GLN A 33 -46.13 26.80 -8.80
CA GLN A 33 -47.30 26.23 -8.13
C GLN A 33 -47.64 27.12 -6.93
N ASP A 34 -48.94 27.37 -6.78
CA ASP A 34 -49.56 28.15 -5.72
C ASP A 34 -49.20 27.63 -4.30
N PRO A 35 -49.26 28.48 -3.27
CA PRO A 35 -48.71 28.16 -1.96
C PRO A 35 -49.62 27.25 -1.11
N ALA A 36 -48.93 26.47 -0.27
CA ALA A 36 -49.36 25.81 0.96
C ALA A 36 -50.14 24.49 0.87
N GLU A 37 -49.40 23.39 1.02
CA GLU A 37 -49.81 22.26 1.86
C GLU A 37 -48.61 21.83 2.71
N GLN A 38 -48.82 21.62 4.01
CA GLN A 38 -47.76 21.27 4.97
C GLN A 38 -47.04 19.97 4.55
N PRO A 39 -45.70 19.85 4.71
CA PRO A 39 -44.97 18.69 4.24
C PRO A 39 -45.36 17.45 5.05
N GLN A 40 -46.13 16.55 4.43
CA GLN A 40 -46.33 15.19 4.95
C GLN A 40 -44.98 14.42 4.93
N PRO A 41 -44.73 13.51 5.89
CA PRO A 41 -43.54 12.67 5.88
C PRO A 41 -43.44 11.89 4.56
N ALA A 42 -42.38 12.13 3.80
CA ALA A 42 -42.15 11.54 2.49
C ALA A 42 -41.56 10.13 2.62
N GLU A 43 -42.41 9.15 2.95
CA GLU A 43 -42.02 7.74 3.03
C GLU A 43 -41.29 7.29 1.75
N TRP A 44 -40.25 6.47 1.92
CA TRP A 44 -39.54 5.84 0.81
C TRP A 44 -40.40 4.78 0.13
N SER A 45 -40.54 4.86 -1.19
CA SER A 45 -40.90 3.69 -1.99
C SER A 45 -39.64 2.88 -2.35
N LEU A 46 -39.79 1.57 -2.58
CA LEU A 46 -38.67 0.70 -2.94
C LEU A 46 -38.00 1.15 -4.24
N ASP A 47 -38.78 1.51 -5.26
CA ASP A 47 -38.25 1.93 -6.56
C ASP A 47 -37.56 3.30 -6.47
N GLU A 48 -38.13 4.26 -5.73
CA GLU A 48 -37.48 5.57 -5.48
C GLU A 48 -36.16 5.43 -4.71
N ALA A 49 -36.12 4.57 -3.69
CA ALA A 49 -34.90 4.33 -2.92
C ALA A 49 -33.83 3.62 -3.78
N LEU A 50 -34.23 2.72 -4.68
CA LEU A 50 -33.33 2.10 -5.66
C LEU A 50 -32.78 3.12 -6.67
N GLU A 51 -33.61 4.03 -7.18
CA GLU A 51 -33.18 5.12 -8.07
C GLU A 51 -32.19 6.05 -7.36
N GLN A 52 -32.46 6.42 -6.11
CA GLN A 52 -31.53 7.23 -5.32
C GLN A 52 -30.23 6.47 -5.03
N LEU A 53 -30.28 5.17 -4.76
CA LEU A 53 -29.09 4.34 -4.53
C LEU A 53 -28.21 4.25 -5.79
N GLN A 54 -28.79 4.30 -7.00
CA GLN A 54 -28.00 4.38 -8.23
C GLN A 54 -27.21 5.69 -8.35
N LEU A 55 -27.77 6.79 -7.84
CA LEU A 55 -27.09 8.09 -7.80
C LEU A 55 -26.05 8.17 -6.67
N TYR A 56 -26.33 7.51 -5.54
CA TYR A 56 -25.51 7.54 -4.32
C TYR A 56 -25.12 6.12 -3.87
N PRO A 57 -24.27 5.40 -4.63
CA PRO A 57 -23.98 3.98 -4.39
C PRO A 57 -23.33 3.69 -3.04
N ARG A 58 -22.68 4.70 -2.43
CA ARG A 58 -21.99 4.62 -1.12
C ARG A 58 -22.90 4.97 0.08
N ASP A 59 -24.18 5.26 -0.13
CA ASP A 59 -25.09 5.57 0.98
C ASP A 59 -25.53 4.29 1.72
N ALA A 60 -24.90 4.03 2.87
CA ALA A 60 -25.17 2.86 3.71
C ALA A 60 -26.61 2.81 4.26
N TYR A 61 -27.27 3.97 4.45
CA TYR A 61 -28.67 4.00 4.87
C TYR A 61 -29.59 3.59 3.71
N LEU A 62 -29.36 4.08 2.49
CA LEU A 62 -30.16 3.67 1.33
C LEU A 62 -30.00 2.18 1.04
N GLN A 63 -28.78 1.64 1.14
CA GLN A 63 -28.54 0.21 1.07
C GLN A 63 -29.36 -0.56 2.12
N TYR A 64 -29.39 -0.08 3.37
CA TYR A 64 -30.21 -0.65 4.45
C TYR A 64 -31.71 -0.58 4.13
N ALA A 65 -32.22 0.61 3.79
CA ALA A 65 -33.64 0.87 3.57
C ALA A 65 -34.18 0.06 2.39
N VAL A 66 -33.45 -0.02 1.27
CA VAL A 66 -33.80 -0.83 0.10
C VAL A 66 -33.88 -2.30 0.47
N LEU A 67 -32.87 -2.84 1.15
CA LEU A 67 -32.86 -4.26 1.54
C LEU A 67 -33.97 -4.58 2.54
N GLN A 68 -34.26 -3.66 3.47
CA GLN A 68 -35.31 -3.84 4.46
C GLN A 68 -36.71 -3.76 3.85
N MET A 69 -36.96 -2.83 2.92
CA MET A 69 -38.24 -2.73 2.21
C MET A 69 -38.47 -3.91 1.26
N ALA A 70 -37.42 -4.45 0.65
CA ALA A 70 -37.52 -5.66 -0.17
C ALA A 70 -37.72 -6.93 0.67
N ARG A 71 -37.43 -6.90 1.98
CA ARG A 71 -37.47 -8.07 2.87
C ARG A 71 -38.91 -8.56 3.04
N GLY A 72 -39.12 -9.86 2.82
CA GLY A 72 -40.46 -10.45 2.85
C GLY A 72 -41.26 -10.29 1.54
N THR A 73 -40.65 -9.74 0.49
CA THR A 73 -41.18 -9.78 -0.88
C THR A 73 -40.47 -10.84 -1.71
N ASP A 74 -41.10 -11.32 -2.79
CA ASP A 74 -40.46 -12.25 -3.75
C ASP A 74 -39.25 -11.64 -4.48
N ARG A 75 -39.06 -10.32 -4.38
CA ARG A 75 -37.97 -9.56 -5.02
C ARG A 75 -36.71 -9.45 -4.16
N PHE A 76 -36.69 -9.92 -2.90
CA PHE A 76 -35.53 -9.73 -2.01
C PHE A 76 -34.20 -10.21 -2.62
N GLN A 77 -34.19 -11.40 -3.22
CA GLN A 77 -32.98 -11.99 -3.82
C GLN A 77 -32.53 -11.26 -5.08
N GLU A 78 -33.45 -10.67 -5.84
CA GLU A 78 -33.15 -9.83 -7.00
C GLU A 78 -32.54 -8.50 -6.56
N VAL A 79 -33.22 -7.82 -5.63
CA VAL A 79 -32.82 -6.52 -5.08
C VAL A 79 -31.48 -6.63 -4.36
N SER A 80 -31.25 -7.67 -3.55
CA SER A 80 -29.97 -7.92 -2.89
C SER A 80 -28.81 -8.01 -3.89
N ARG A 81 -28.99 -8.75 -4.99
CA ARG A 81 -28.01 -8.82 -6.08
C ARG A 81 -27.85 -7.49 -6.82
N GLN A 82 -28.87 -6.64 -6.86
CA GLN A 82 -28.79 -5.31 -7.45
C GLN A 82 -28.01 -4.35 -6.54
N VAL A 83 -28.30 -4.32 -5.24
CA VAL A 83 -27.54 -3.55 -4.25
C VAL A 83 -26.07 -3.98 -4.25
N GLU A 84 -25.79 -5.30 -4.26
CA GLU A 84 -24.41 -5.80 -4.37
C GLU A 84 -23.71 -5.32 -5.65
N ARG A 85 -24.43 -5.15 -6.77
CA ARG A 85 -23.85 -4.66 -8.03
C ARG A 85 -23.60 -3.15 -7.98
N ILE A 86 -24.52 -2.39 -7.40
CA ILE A 86 -24.42 -0.92 -7.30
C ILE A 86 -23.32 -0.51 -6.30
N ALA A 87 -23.24 -1.19 -5.15
CA ALA A 87 -22.30 -0.84 -4.08
C ALA A 87 -20.85 -1.33 -4.32
N ARG A 88 -20.56 -2.08 -5.40
CA ARG A 88 -19.24 -2.69 -5.62
C ARG A 88 -18.30 -1.80 -6.46
N PRO A 89 -17.08 -1.50 -5.99
CA PRO A 89 -16.00 -1.05 -6.87
C PRO A 89 -15.51 -2.23 -7.74
N ALA A 90 -15.17 -1.96 -9.00
CA ALA A 90 -14.84 -2.98 -10.02
C ALA A 90 -13.64 -3.91 -9.70
N ASN A 91 -12.86 -3.66 -8.64
CA ASN A 91 -11.55 -4.31 -8.40
C ASN A 91 -11.47 -5.33 -7.24
N LEU A 92 -12.56 -5.66 -6.54
CA LEU A 92 -12.51 -6.62 -5.41
C LEU A 92 -13.17 -7.96 -5.76
N SER A 93 -12.36 -8.98 -6.03
CA SER A 93 -12.82 -10.38 -6.23
C SER A 93 -13.07 -11.09 -4.90
N ARG A 94 -14.26 -11.68 -4.73
CA ARG A 94 -14.73 -12.39 -3.53
C ARG A 94 -14.03 -13.76 -3.39
N ARG A 95 -13.12 -13.92 -2.42
CA ARG A 95 -12.69 -15.25 -1.91
C ARG A 95 -13.18 -15.43 -0.47
N PRO A 96 -14.02 -16.43 -0.15
CA PRO A 96 -14.44 -16.72 1.22
C PRO A 96 -13.21 -17.12 2.04
N GLY A 97 -12.85 -16.35 3.07
CA GLY A 97 -11.66 -16.58 3.91
C GLY A 97 -10.75 -15.35 4.12
N GLN A 98 -10.82 -14.33 3.24
CA GLN A 98 -10.08 -13.06 3.40
C GLN A 98 -10.81 -11.99 4.25
N GLN A 99 -12.02 -12.28 4.74
CA GLN A 99 -12.89 -11.28 5.39
C GLN A 99 -12.50 -11.00 6.85
N ALA A 100 -12.19 -12.04 7.63
CA ALA A 100 -11.73 -11.85 9.01
C ALA A 100 -10.31 -11.24 9.05
N THR A 101 -9.45 -11.59 8.09
CA THR A 101 -8.09 -11.06 7.99
C THR A 101 -8.04 -9.58 7.59
N ASN A 102 -9.01 -9.09 6.79
CA ASN A 102 -9.14 -7.66 6.50
C ASN A 102 -9.53 -6.83 7.72
N ALA A 103 -10.31 -7.38 8.67
CA ALA A 103 -10.70 -6.68 9.91
C ALA A 103 -9.53 -6.47 10.88
N PHE A 104 -8.43 -7.22 10.72
CA PHE A 104 -7.23 -7.14 11.54
C PHE A 104 -6.14 -6.23 10.96
N GLY A 105 -6.38 -5.52 9.85
CA GLY A 105 -5.41 -4.55 9.30
C GLY A 105 -5.07 -3.43 10.29
N ILE A 106 -3.84 -2.91 10.23
CA ILE A 106 -3.37 -1.81 11.10
C ILE A 106 -3.88 -0.46 10.59
N PHE A 107 -3.95 -0.27 9.27
CA PHE A 107 -4.35 0.98 8.59
C PHE A 107 -5.56 0.83 7.65
N SER A 108 -6.19 -0.35 7.61
CA SER A 108 -7.37 -0.56 6.78
C SER A 108 -8.47 0.39 7.24
N GLY A 109 -8.80 1.38 6.40
CA GLY A 109 -9.77 2.43 6.73
C GLY A 109 -11.02 1.83 7.35
N ALA A 110 -11.27 2.18 8.63
CA ALA A 110 -12.35 1.62 9.43
C ALA A 110 -13.69 1.66 8.67
N LEU A 111 -13.91 2.71 7.87
CA LEU A 111 -15.09 2.88 7.03
C LEU A 111 -15.30 1.78 5.98
N ALA A 112 -14.24 1.35 5.27
CA ALA A 112 -14.35 0.30 4.26
C ALA A 112 -14.64 -1.09 4.87
N ILE A 113 -14.10 -1.35 6.06
CA ILE A 113 -14.40 -2.56 6.86
C ILE A 113 -15.83 -2.47 7.41
N GLN A 114 -16.24 -1.30 7.91
CA GLN A 114 -17.60 -1.05 8.42
C GLN A 114 -18.65 -1.30 7.32
N GLU A 115 -18.49 -0.70 6.15
CA GLU A 115 -19.43 -0.81 5.02
C GLU A 115 -19.51 -2.24 4.48
N SER A 116 -18.37 -2.93 4.36
CA SER A 116 -18.35 -4.34 3.91
C SER A 116 -19.01 -5.28 4.92
N LEU A 117 -18.71 -5.13 6.23
CA LEU A 117 -19.30 -5.96 7.28
C LEU A 117 -20.79 -5.70 7.46
N GLN A 118 -21.24 -4.46 7.26
CA GLN A 118 -22.65 -4.09 7.30
C GLN A 118 -23.42 -4.74 6.14
N LEU A 119 -22.94 -4.58 4.90
CA LEU A 119 -23.55 -5.17 3.72
C LEU A 119 -23.61 -6.70 3.78
N ASP A 120 -22.52 -7.37 4.15
CA ASP A 120 -22.48 -8.83 4.26
C ASP A 120 -23.52 -9.36 5.26
N ARG A 121 -23.77 -8.64 6.36
CA ARG A 121 -24.78 -9.03 7.35
C ARG A 121 -26.21 -8.80 6.88
N LEU A 122 -26.43 -7.77 6.06
CA LEU A 122 -27.73 -7.45 5.48
C LEU A 122 -28.13 -8.43 4.37
N THR A 123 -27.17 -8.90 3.58
CA THR A 123 -27.39 -9.82 2.45
C THR A 123 -27.34 -11.31 2.83
N ALA A 124 -26.78 -11.65 4.00
CA ALA A 124 -26.69 -13.02 4.48
C ALA A 124 -28.07 -13.63 4.82
N ASP A 125 -28.62 -14.37 3.85
CA ASP A 125 -29.81 -15.21 3.96
C ASP A 125 -29.47 -16.64 4.46
N THR A 126 -28.49 -16.75 5.36
CA THR A 126 -28.03 -18.06 5.86
C THR A 126 -29.02 -18.62 6.87
N ASN A 127 -29.58 -19.76 6.49
CA ASN A 127 -30.39 -20.67 7.29
C ASN A 127 -29.85 -20.75 8.75
N PRO A 128 -30.64 -20.38 9.79
CA PRO A 128 -30.20 -20.37 11.20
C PRO A 128 -29.79 -21.76 11.73
N GLN A 129 -29.99 -22.82 10.95
CA GLN A 129 -29.66 -24.19 11.29
C GLN A 129 -28.19 -24.59 11.08
N GLN A 130 -27.33 -23.75 10.49
CA GLN A 130 -25.88 -24.04 10.42
C GLN A 130 -25.02 -23.33 11.48
N THR A 131 -25.61 -22.46 12.30
CA THR A 131 -25.05 -22.06 13.60
C THR A 131 -25.60 -22.96 14.71
N SER A 132 -25.77 -24.25 14.43
CA SER A 132 -26.11 -25.25 15.44
C SER A 132 -24.88 -25.60 16.28
N SER A 133 -24.91 -25.20 17.55
CA SER A 133 -24.42 -25.97 18.70
C SER A 133 -22.95 -26.38 18.79
N THR A 134 -22.02 -25.79 18.04
CA THR A 134 -20.56 -25.97 18.29
C THR A 134 -19.93 -24.82 19.07
N GLN A 135 -20.70 -23.79 19.43
CA GLN A 135 -20.30 -22.77 20.40
C GLN A 135 -20.37 -23.34 21.82
N LEU A 136 -19.22 -23.38 22.50
CA LEU A 136 -18.99 -23.25 23.96
C LEU A 136 -17.64 -23.85 24.42
N SER A 137 -16.70 -24.16 23.52
CA SER A 137 -15.30 -24.23 23.96
C SER A 137 -14.72 -22.82 23.93
N ASN A 138 -14.83 -22.10 25.06
CA ASN A 138 -14.16 -20.83 25.25
C ASN A 138 -12.64 -21.07 25.30
N VAL A 139 -11.91 -20.34 24.47
CA VAL A 139 -10.45 -20.34 24.45
C VAL A 139 -9.99 -19.15 25.28
N PRO A 140 -9.24 -19.36 26.38
CA PRO A 140 -8.68 -18.26 27.15
C PRO A 140 -7.76 -17.45 26.26
N ILE A 141 -7.88 -16.12 26.28
CA ILE A 141 -7.05 -15.26 25.42
C ILE A 141 -5.56 -15.43 25.73
N THR A 142 -5.24 -15.76 26.98
CA THR A 142 -3.88 -16.07 27.46
C THR A 142 -3.27 -17.32 26.81
N SER A 143 -4.07 -18.19 26.19
CA SER A 143 -3.59 -19.34 25.43
C SER A 143 -3.21 -18.98 23.99
N LEU A 144 -3.58 -17.79 23.50
CA LEU A 144 -3.22 -17.31 22.17
C LEU A 144 -1.84 -16.64 22.20
N THR A 145 -1.00 -16.98 21.23
CA THR A 145 0.32 -16.39 21.10
C THR A 145 0.27 -15.12 20.25
N GLY A 146 0.95 -14.07 20.69
CA GLY A 146 1.21 -12.89 19.87
C GLY A 146 2.28 -13.14 18.81
N PRO A 147 2.75 -12.08 18.13
CA PRO A 147 3.89 -12.18 17.24
C PRO A 147 5.15 -12.69 17.97
N THR A 148 5.80 -13.69 17.39
CA THR A 148 6.98 -14.37 17.97
C THR A 148 8.31 -13.84 17.45
N ILE A 149 8.27 -12.73 16.72
CA ILE A 149 9.43 -12.07 16.11
C ILE A 149 10.36 -11.58 17.23
N LYS A 150 11.68 -11.72 17.08
CA LYS A 150 12.64 -11.29 18.11
C LYS A 150 12.68 -9.76 18.17
N SER A 151 13.01 -9.19 19.33
CA SER A 151 13.39 -7.77 19.44
C SER A 151 14.86 -7.60 19.08
N HIS A 152 15.28 -6.39 18.71
CA HIS A 152 16.69 -6.09 18.47
C HIS A 152 17.54 -6.28 19.73
N PRO A 153 18.85 -6.58 19.58
CA PRO A 153 19.77 -6.65 20.71
C PRO A 153 20.12 -5.24 21.23
N TRP A 154 19.12 -4.55 21.81
CA TRP A 154 19.21 -3.14 22.20
C TRP A 154 20.38 -2.85 23.15
N GLU A 155 20.73 -3.79 24.03
CA GLU A 155 21.87 -3.64 24.95
C GLU A 155 23.20 -3.55 24.19
N GLU A 156 23.39 -4.38 23.16
CA GLU A 156 24.57 -4.35 22.29
C GLU A 156 24.60 -3.07 21.45
N MET A 157 23.45 -2.67 20.88
CA MET A 157 23.32 -1.48 20.06
C MET A 157 23.54 -0.17 20.83
N LEU A 158 23.08 -0.11 22.08
CA LEU A 158 23.28 1.05 22.95
C LEU A 158 24.75 1.22 23.32
N ALA A 159 25.54 0.14 23.33
CA ALA A 159 26.98 0.13 23.58
C ALA A 159 27.40 0.94 24.83
N GLY A 160 26.56 0.95 25.87
CA GLY A 160 26.78 1.70 27.12
C GLY A 160 26.51 3.20 27.06
N LYS A 161 25.97 3.74 25.96
CA LYS A 161 25.51 5.15 25.87
C LYS A 161 24.32 5.38 26.80
N THR A 162 24.25 6.55 27.43
CA THR A 162 23.15 6.95 28.32
C THR A 162 22.62 8.33 27.89
N PRO A 163 21.68 8.40 26.94
CA PRO A 163 21.13 9.66 26.45
C PRO A 163 20.18 10.29 27.46
N GLU A 164 19.96 11.59 27.32
CA GLU A 164 18.95 12.30 28.10
C GLU A 164 17.55 11.93 27.63
N VAL A 165 16.68 11.59 28.59
CA VAL A 165 15.27 11.24 28.35
C VAL A 165 14.36 12.14 29.20
N SER A 166 13.21 12.51 28.65
CA SER A 166 12.28 13.41 29.35
C SER A 166 11.62 12.73 30.56
N ARG A 167 11.31 13.52 31.59
CA ARG A 167 10.53 13.04 32.76
C ARG A 167 9.14 12.53 32.38
N LEU A 168 8.58 13.06 31.29
CA LEU A 168 7.29 12.61 30.76
C LEU A 168 7.40 11.16 30.26
N SER A 169 8.45 10.82 29.51
CA SER A 169 8.66 9.45 29.02
C SER A 169 8.86 8.42 30.16
N GLN A 170 9.43 8.83 31.30
CA GLN A 170 9.59 7.98 32.49
C GLN A 170 8.26 7.66 33.19
N SER A 171 7.20 8.40 32.92
CA SER A 171 5.87 8.15 33.52
C SER A 171 4.93 7.41 32.57
N VAL A 172 5.37 7.11 31.34
CA VAL A 172 4.56 6.47 30.30
C VAL A 172 4.85 4.97 30.26
N PRO A 173 3.82 4.09 30.22
CA PRO A 173 4.03 2.67 30.00
C PRO A 173 4.76 2.38 28.68
N ALA A 174 5.71 1.43 28.70
CA ALA A 174 6.49 1.09 27.51
C ALA A 174 5.66 0.55 26.34
N ASP A 175 4.43 0.07 26.56
CA ASP A 175 3.50 -0.43 25.54
C ASP A 175 2.40 0.59 25.18
N PHE A 176 2.65 1.90 25.40
CA PHE A 176 1.80 3.01 24.93
C PHE A 176 2.53 3.79 23.83
N PHE A 177 1.77 4.45 22.94
CA PHE A 177 2.37 5.43 22.03
C PHE A 177 2.80 6.67 22.81
N PHE A 178 3.77 7.42 22.28
CA PHE A 178 4.28 8.62 22.93
C PHE A 178 4.40 9.76 21.92
N VAL A 179 3.79 10.90 22.23
CA VAL A 179 3.96 12.14 21.50
C VAL A 179 4.36 13.20 22.51
N GLU A 180 5.54 13.77 22.40
CA GLU A 180 6.03 14.84 23.27
C GLU A 180 6.20 16.12 22.47
N ALA A 181 5.82 17.26 23.03
CA ALA A 181 6.04 18.56 22.44
C ALA A 181 6.81 19.47 23.40
N ALA A 182 7.74 20.25 22.83
CA ALA A 182 8.57 21.21 23.56
C ALA A 182 7.72 22.29 24.26
N SER A 183 6.52 22.58 23.75
CA SER A 183 5.51 23.40 24.41
C SER A 183 4.09 23.03 23.92
N VAL A 184 3.07 23.48 24.65
CA VAL A 184 1.69 23.34 24.19
C VAL A 184 1.45 24.16 22.92
N SER A 185 2.08 25.34 22.79
CA SER A 185 1.94 26.18 21.59
C SER A 185 2.47 25.48 20.33
N LYS A 186 3.59 24.76 20.42
CA LYS A 186 4.11 23.95 19.30
C LYS A 186 3.20 22.80 18.93
N LEU A 187 2.60 22.14 19.92
CA LEU A 187 1.59 21.10 19.66
C LEU A 187 0.34 21.69 18.98
N LEU A 188 -0.09 22.89 19.35
CA LEU A 188 -1.23 23.58 18.73
C LEU A 188 -0.90 24.09 17.32
N GLU A 189 0.31 24.60 17.08
CA GLU A 189 0.79 24.94 15.73
C GLU A 189 0.78 23.70 14.83
N LEU A 190 1.29 22.56 15.31
CA LEU A 190 1.22 21.29 14.58
C LEU A 190 -0.23 20.87 14.31
N LYS A 191 -1.15 21.04 15.28
CA LYS A 191 -2.58 20.77 15.09
C LYS A 191 -3.17 21.67 14.00
N ASP A 192 -2.86 22.96 13.99
CA ASP A 192 -3.37 23.90 12.98
C ASP A 192 -2.88 23.52 11.57
N VAL A 193 -1.60 23.17 11.44
CA VAL A 193 -1.02 22.63 10.20
C VAL A 193 -1.74 21.34 9.80
N ALA A 194 -1.91 20.40 10.72
CA ALA A 194 -2.60 19.14 10.46
C ALA A 194 -4.08 19.34 10.08
N ASP A 195 -4.77 20.34 10.63
CA ASP A 195 -6.15 20.67 10.27
C ASP A 195 -6.23 21.30 8.87
N LEU A 196 -5.27 22.16 8.50
CA LEU A 196 -5.19 22.77 7.18
C LEU A 196 -4.87 21.71 6.10
N TRP A 197 -3.83 20.91 6.30
CA TRP A 197 -3.45 19.83 5.39
C TRP A 197 -4.48 18.69 5.39
N GLY A 198 -4.93 18.27 6.56
CA GLY A 198 -5.84 17.15 6.75
C GLY A 198 -7.22 17.38 6.15
N GLN A 199 -7.68 18.63 6.03
CA GLN A 199 -8.94 18.91 5.36
C GLN A 199 -8.83 18.78 3.84
N HIS A 200 -7.72 19.22 3.27
CA HIS A 200 -7.59 19.38 1.82
C HIS A 200 -6.89 18.20 1.15
N ALA A 201 -5.73 17.78 1.67
CA ALA A 201 -5.00 16.62 1.16
C ALA A 201 -5.76 15.30 1.40
N PHE A 202 -6.47 15.17 2.52
CA PHE A 202 -7.31 14.00 2.78
C PHE A 202 -8.47 13.96 1.79
N THR A 203 -9.22 15.06 1.61
CA THR A 203 -10.32 15.11 0.62
C THR A 203 -9.84 14.80 -0.79
N GLN A 204 -8.63 15.22 -1.20
CA GLN A 204 -8.08 14.82 -2.51
C GLN A 204 -7.73 13.34 -2.59
N SER A 205 -7.12 12.78 -1.55
CA SER A 205 -6.69 11.36 -1.55
C SER A 205 -7.83 10.36 -1.35
N THR A 206 -8.93 10.77 -0.69
CA THR A 206 -10.07 9.90 -0.38
C THR A 206 -11.35 10.26 -1.09
N GLN A 207 -11.40 11.43 -1.77
CA GLN A 207 -12.60 11.98 -2.40
C GLN A 207 -13.80 12.08 -1.45
N THR A 208 -13.56 12.42 -0.18
CA THR A 208 -14.62 12.57 0.83
C THR A 208 -14.57 13.91 1.54
N ALA A 209 -15.73 14.53 1.75
CA ALA A 209 -15.89 15.83 2.42
C ALA A 209 -16.67 15.67 3.75
N ARG A 210 -16.06 14.92 4.68
CA ARG A 210 -16.68 14.43 5.91
C ARG A 210 -15.71 14.55 7.08
N LYS A 211 -16.16 15.01 8.25
CA LYS A 211 -15.35 15.12 9.48
C LYS A 211 -16.00 14.34 10.63
N GLN A 212 -15.20 13.73 11.49
CA GLN A 212 -15.69 13.10 12.73
C GLN A 212 -15.36 13.92 13.98
N LEU A 213 -14.81 15.12 13.81
CA LEU A 213 -14.40 16.04 14.88
C LEU A 213 -13.63 15.33 16.00
N THR A 214 -12.72 14.41 15.64
CA THR A 214 -12.08 13.50 16.59
C THR A 214 -11.28 14.24 17.64
N VAL A 215 -10.52 15.26 17.25
CA VAL A 215 -9.73 16.07 18.18
C VAL A 215 -10.65 16.88 19.11
N ASP A 216 -11.67 17.55 18.56
CA ASP A 216 -12.61 18.34 19.36
C ASP A 216 -13.37 17.48 20.37
N ARG A 217 -13.82 16.27 19.97
CA ARG A 217 -14.45 15.30 20.87
C ARG A 217 -13.52 14.86 21.99
N LEU A 218 -12.24 14.63 21.69
CA LEU A 218 -11.24 14.25 22.70
C LEU A 218 -10.94 15.39 23.68
N LEU A 219 -10.82 16.63 23.18
CA LEU A 219 -10.65 17.82 24.01
C LEU A 219 -11.86 18.05 24.92
N GLN A 220 -13.07 17.87 24.40
CA GLN A 220 -14.31 17.91 25.18
C GLN A 220 -14.35 16.81 26.23
N GLN A 221 -14.00 15.57 25.88
CA GLN A 221 -13.94 14.45 26.83
C GLN A 221 -12.95 14.72 27.97
N LEU A 222 -11.78 15.27 27.65
CA LEU A 222 -10.70 15.58 28.60
C LEU A 222 -10.91 16.91 29.34
N ALA A 223 -11.98 17.65 29.03
CA ALA A 223 -12.26 18.98 29.55
C ALA A 223 -11.05 19.93 29.43
N VAL A 224 -10.44 20.00 28.24
CA VAL A 224 -9.32 20.89 27.92
C VAL A 224 -9.71 21.79 26.74
N ASP A 225 -9.33 23.06 26.81
CA ASP A 225 -9.56 24.02 25.74
C ASP A 225 -8.23 24.35 25.02
N ALA A 226 -8.24 24.25 23.69
CA ALA A 226 -7.09 24.48 22.81
C ALA A 226 -7.17 25.83 22.07
N ASN A 227 -8.08 26.73 22.45
CA ASN A 227 -8.31 28.00 21.79
C ASN A 227 -7.06 28.90 21.79
N GLY A 228 -6.83 29.61 20.68
CA GLY A 228 -5.65 30.48 20.47
C GLY A 228 -5.33 31.46 21.60
N PRO A 229 -6.30 32.17 22.22
CA PRO A 229 -6.04 33.08 23.34
C PRO A 229 -5.44 32.41 24.60
N LEU A 230 -5.54 31.09 24.72
CA LEU A 230 -5.00 30.33 25.84
C LEU A 230 -3.51 29.99 25.69
N ARG A 231 -2.90 30.20 24.51
CA ARG A 231 -1.47 29.91 24.27
C ARG A 231 -0.56 30.58 25.28
N ALA A 232 -0.76 31.88 25.54
CA ALA A 232 0.01 32.64 26.52
C ALA A 232 -0.09 32.05 27.95
N PHE A 233 -1.25 31.53 28.34
CA PHE A 233 -1.40 30.83 29.62
C PHE A 233 -0.58 29.54 29.62
N TYR A 234 -0.68 28.73 28.57
CA TYR A 234 0.04 27.46 28.49
C TYR A 234 1.55 27.67 28.49
N ASP A 235 2.07 28.62 27.72
CA ASP A 235 3.51 28.94 27.67
C ASP A 235 4.04 29.42 29.03
N THR A 236 3.20 30.11 29.80
CA THR A 236 3.56 30.58 31.15
C THR A 236 3.51 29.45 32.17
N ALA A 237 2.52 28.55 32.08
CA ALA A 237 2.22 27.57 33.11
C ALA A 237 2.90 26.21 32.88
N VAL A 238 3.10 25.79 31.64
CA VAL A 238 3.53 24.43 31.24
C VAL A 238 4.93 24.50 30.62
N SER A 239 5.84 23.63 31.05
CA SER A 239 7.13 23.44 30.38
C SER A 239 6.98 22.56 29.16
N ARG A 240 6.34 21.40 29.31
CA ARG A 240 6.18 20.39 28.27
C ARG A 240 4.87 19.66 28.40
N ILE A 241 4.44 19.06 27.30
CA ILE A 241 3.26 18.22 27.23
C ILE A 241 3.58 16.92 26.49
N ALA A 242 3.00 15.82 26.98
CA ALA A 242 3.00 14.56 26.25
C ALA A 242 1.56 14.02 26.09
N ILE A 243 1.29 13.42 24.94
CA ILE A 243 0.06 12.66 24.64
C ILE A 243 0.44 11.19 24.56
N THR A 244 -0.31 10.34 25.24
CA THR A 244 -0.08 8.90 25.26
C THR A 244 -1.39 8.11 25.33
N GLY A 245 -1.36 6.84 24.94
CA GLY A 245 -2.51 5.94 24.95
C GLY A 245 -2.16 4.53 24.51
N SER A 246 -3.07 3.59 24.74
CA SER A 246 -2.82 2.16 24.56
C SER A 246 -3.08 1.62 23.15
N ASP A 247 -3.69 2.41 22.26
CA ASP A 247 -3.92 2.07 20.85
C ASP A 247 -4.12 3.34 19.97
N LEU A 248 -4.20 3.17 18.64
CA LEU A 248 -4.35 4.28 17.68
C LEU A 248 -5.79 4.44 17.14
N PHE A 249 -6.82 3.86 17.78
CA PHE A 249 -8.20 3.89 17.28
C PHE A 249 -8.94 5.19 17.65
N PHE A 250 -8.31 6.35 17.48
CA PHE A 250 -8.85 7.67 17.84
C PHE A 250 -10.27 7.90 17.31
N ARG A 251 -10.55 7.53 16.06
CA ARG A 251 -11.87 7.67 15.42
C ARG A 251 -12.97 6.83 16.09
N SER A 252 -12.60 5.69 16.67
CA SER A 252 -13.54 4.72 17.24
C SER A 252 -13.53 4.72 18.78
N GLY A 253 -12.95 5.74 19.42
CA GLY A 253 -12.89 5.92 20.87
C GLY A 253 -11.73 5.18 21.53
N THR A 254 -10.55 5.79 21.55
CA THR A 254 -9.35 5.25 22.24
C THR A 254 -9.15 5.90 23.61
N ASP A 255 -8.32 5.27 24.46
CA ASP A 255 -7.80 5.92 25.65
C ASP A 255 -6.72 6.93 25.29
N VAL A 256 -6.88 8.17 25.77
CA VAL A 256 -5.93 9.27 25.58
C VAL A 256 -5.64 9.88 26.93
N SER A 257 -4.36 10.08 27.20
CA SER A 257 -3.86 10.73 28.40
C SER A 257 -2.89 11.85 28.03
N LEU A 258 -3.10 13.02 28.64
CA LEU A 258 -2.25 14.19 28.56
C LEU A 258 -1.41 14.28 29.83
N LEU A 259 -0.09 14.28 29.69
CA LEU A 259 0.83 14.53 30.80
C LEU A 259 1.39 15.95 30.63
N PHE A 260 1.35 16.73 31.70
CA PHE A 260 1.84 18.10 31.75
C PHE A 260 2.98 18.20 32.75
N GLU A 261 4.14 18.64 32.28
CA GLU A 261 5.18 19.14 33.15
C GLU A 261 4.98 20.66 33.33
N VAL A 262 4.91 21.13 34.59
CA VAL A 262 4.32 22.42 34.93
C VAL A 262 5.33 23.31 35.66
N LYS A 263 5.53 24.54 35.18
CA LYS A 263 6.38 25.56 35.82
C LYS A 263 5.63 26.32 36.92
N GLN A 264 4.36 26.64 36.70
CA GLN A 264 3.51 27.37 37.67
C GLN A 264 2.34 26.53 38.17
N ARG A 265 2.61 25.67 39.16
CA ARG A 265 1.66 24.71 39.74
C ARG A 265 0.30 25.29 40.14
N VAL A 266 0.31 26.43 40.84
CA VAL A 266 -0.91 27.07 41.37
C VAL A 266 -1.78 27.61 40.24
N LEU A 267 -1.16 28.33 39.30
CA LEU A 267 -1.84 28.88 38.12
C LEU A 267 -2.45 27.77 37.26
N PHE A 268 -1.69 26.71 37.01
CA PHE A 268 -2.14 25.56 36.24
C PHE A 268 -3.35 24.88 36.89
N ARG A 269 -3.27 24.55 38.19
CA ARG A 269 -4.37 23.94 38.93
C ARG A 269 -5.65 24.78 38.90
N ALA A 270 -5.52 26.09 39.15
CA ALA A 270 -6.68 26.99 39.13
C ALA A 270 -7.36 27.00 37.76
N ARG A 271 -6.58 27.04 36.66
CA ARG A 271 -7.14 27.00 35.31
C ARG A 271 -7.76 25.65 34.97
N MET A 272 -7.11 24.54 35.34
CA MET A 272 -7.62 23.19 35.12
C MET A 272 -8.99 22.98 35.79
N GLU A 273 -9.15 23.48 37.02
CA GLU A 273 -10.43 23.45 37.74
C GLU A 273 -11.52 24.27 37.02
N LEU A 274 -11.18 25.45 36.48
CA LEU A 274 -12.13 26.23 35.67
C LEU A 274 -12.60 25.46 34.42
N PHE A 275 -11.71 24.70 33.76
CA PHE A 275 -12.12 23.88 32.63
C PHE A 275 -13.06 22.74 33.02
N LEU A 276 -12.86 22.11 34.19
CA LEU A 276 -13.81 21.12 34.70
C LEU A 276 -15.19 21.73 34.97
N GLN A 277 -15.23 22.91 35.57
CA GLN A 277 -16.48 23.63 35.85
C GLN A 277 -17.20 24.02 34.55
N ALA A 278 -16.45 24.54 33.57
CA ALA A 278 -16.98 24.89 32.25
C ALA A 278 -17.51 23.67 31.49
N ALA A 279 -16.81 22.52 31.56
CA ALA A 279 -17.26 21.28 30.92
C ALA A 279 -18.50 20.67 31.59
N ALA A 280 -18.69 20.88 32.90
CA ALA A 280 -19.86 20.39 33.63
C ALA A 280 -21.12 21.24 33.38
N GLN A 281 -20.97 22.55 33.16
CA GLN A 281 -22.11 23.49 33.05
C GLN A 281 -23.20 23.09 32.03
N PRO A 282 -22.88 22.64 30.80
CA PRO A 282 -23.89 22.27 29.81
C PRO A 282 -24.62 20.95 30.11
N TYR A 283 -24.14 20.16 31.08
CA TYR A 283 -24.56 18.78 31.31
C TYR A 283 -25.01 18.58 32.77
N PRO A 284 -26.32 18.75 33.06
CA PRO A 284 -26.86 18.57 34.41
C PRO A 284 -26.64 17.16 34.98
N ASP A 285 -26.43 16.17 34.11
CA ASP A 285 -26.16 14.77 34.43
C ASP A 285 -24.66 14.46 34.60
N ALA A 286 -23.77 15.45 34.48
CA ALA A 286 -22.35 15.27 34.75
C ALA A 286 -22.11 15.02 36.25
N VAL A 287 -21.44 13.92 36.57
CA VAL A 287 -21.12 13.51 37.94
C VAL A 287 -19.65 13.76 38.22
N ARG A 288 -19.37 14.56 39.25
CA ARG A 288 -18.02 14.71 39.84
C ARG A 288 -17.86 13.71 40.98
N SER A 289 -16.74 12.99 41.01
CA SER A 289 -16.35 12.11 42.10
C SER A 289 -14.84 12.17 42.35
N GLU A 290 -14.43 11.78 43.55
CA GLU A 290 -13.02 11.68 43.94
C GLU A 290 -12.68 10.23 44.28
N GLY A 291 -11.44 9.84 44.07
CA GLY A 291 -10.96 8.50 44.41
C GLY A 291 -9.45 8.47 44.60
N THR A 292 -8.94 7.27 44.93
CA THR A 292 -7.50 7.05 45.12
C THR A 292 -7.03 5.84 44.34
N LEU A 293 -5.93 5.96 43.61
CA LEU A 293 -5.25 4.86 42.93
C LEU A 293 -3.84 4.72 43.50
N ASN A 294 -3.55 3.59 44.15
CA ASN A 294 -2.21 3.30 44.69
C ASN A 294 -1.63 4.41 45.60
N GLY A 295 -2.51 5.13 46.31
CA GLY A 295 -2.17 6.25 47.19
C GLY A 295 -2.20 7.64 46.53
N VAL A 296 -2.36 7.72 45.21
CA VAL A 296 -2.49 8.98 44.46
C VAL A 296 -3.97 9.37 44.35
N PRO A 297 -4.39 10.55 44.87
CA PRO A 297 -5.75 11.03 44.71
C PRO A 297 -6.02 11.44 43.25
N TYR A 298 -7.22 11.17 42.77
CA TYR A 298 -7.69 11.62 41.48
C TYR A 298 -9.11 12.18 41.58
N THR A 299 -9.40 13.17 40.72
CA THR A 299 -10.74 13.71 40.52
C THR A 299 -11.29 13.19 39.20
N LYS A 300 -12.55 12.77 39.18
CA LYS A 300 -13.26 12.33 37.98
C LYS A 300 -14.46 13.24 37.74
N LEU A 301 -14.65 13.66 36.49
CA LEU A 301 -15.87 14.27 35.98
C LEU A 301 -16.36 13.46 34.77
N ALA A 302 -17.58 12.94 34.83
CA ALA A 302 -18.11 12.10 33.76
C ALA A 302 -19.61 12.27 33.54
N THR A 303 -20.04 12.28 32.28
CA THR A 303 -21.44 12.10 31.88
C THR A 303 -21.74 10.61 31.62
N PRO A 304 -23.00 10.15 31.77
CA PRO A 304 -23.39 8.77 31.48
C PRO A 304 -23.06 8.30 30.05
N ASP A 305 -23.10 9.22 29.08
CA ASP A 305 -22.80 8.97 27.68
C ASP A 305 -21.33 9.22 27.28
N ARG A 306 -20.47 9.53 28.24
CA ARG A 306 -19.03 9.80 28.06
C ARG A 306 -18.70 10.94 27.08
N ARG A 307 -19.61 11.90 26.87
CA ARG A 307 -19.29 13.17 26.18
C ARG A 307 -18.23 13.97 26.95
N VAL A 308 -18.37 14.02 28.27
CA VAL A 308 -17.31 14.44 29.18
C VAL A 308 -16.90 13.21 29.98
N HIS A 309 -15.62 12.88 29.98
CA HIS A 309 -15.09 11.78 30.78
C HIS A 309 -13.61 12.03 31.03
N VAL A 310 -13.32 12.79 32.09
CA VAL A 310 -11.96 13.18 32.46
C VAL A 310 -11.64 12.68 33.86
N LEU A 311 -10.45 12.13 34.01
CA LEU A 311 -9.82 11.81 35.28
C LEU A 311 -8.52 12.60 35.37
N GLU A 312 -8.35 13.38 36.42
CA GLU A 312 -7.12 14.13 36.66
C GLU A 312 -6.43 13.70 37.95
N ALA A 313 -5.11 13.60 37.90
CA ALA A 313 -4.27 13.30 39.05
C ALA A 313 -2.98 14.10 39.00
N GLU A 314 -2.41 14.38 40.16
CA GLU A 314 -1.04 14.89 40.28
C GLU A 314 -0.12 13.73 40.64
N LEU A 315 0.83 13.40 39.76
CA LEU A 315 1.76 12.28 39.94
C LEU A 315 2.90 12.66 40.90
N ALA A 316 3.43 13.88 40.72
CA ALA A 316 4.49 14.47 41.53
C ALA A 316 4.32 16.00 41.55
N PRO A 317 5.02 16.74 42.44
CA PRO A 317 5.06 18.20 42.34
C PRO A 317 5.45 18.59 40.92
N ASN A 318 4.62 19.40 40.26
CA ASN A 318 4.80 19.88 38.88
C ASN A 318 4.56 18.84 37.76
N LEU A 319 4.03 17.65 38.06
CA LEU A 319 3.67 16.65 37.04
C LEU A 319 2.20 16.25 37.18
N PHE A 320 1.40 16.62 36.18
CA PHE A 320 -0.04 16.39 36.16
C PHE A 320 -0.41 15.45 35.01
N VAL A 321 -1.44 14.64 35.22
CA VAL A 321 -2.01 13.80 34.17
C VAL A 321 -3.52 14.04 34.10
N ARG A 322 -4.03 14.12 32.87
CA ARG A 322 -5.46 14.05 32.55
C ARG A 322 -5.69 12.89 31.60
N SER A 323 -6.62 12.00 31.92
CA SER A 323 -6.93 10.82 31.10
C SER A 323 -8.43 10.68 30.90
N ASN A 324 -8.83 10.18 29.74
CA ASN A 324 -10.22 9.77 29.52
C ASN A 324 -10.48 8.31 29.92
N SER A 325 -9.49 7.61 30.49
CA SER A 325 -9.59 6.21 30.90
C SER A 325 -9.02 5.97 32.29
N LEU A 326 -9.83 5.35 33.16
CA LEU A 326 -9.39 4.97 34.50
C LEU A 326 -8.29 3.89 34.44
N ALA A 327 -8.38 2.96 33.47
CA ALA A 327 -7.39 1.91 33.28
C ALA A 327 -6.05 2.50 32.80
N ALA A 328 -6.07 3.47 31.89
CA ALA A 328 -4.85 4.16 31.43
C ALA A 328 -4.21 4.96 32.57
N LEU A 329 -4.99 5.75 33.31
CA LEU A 329 -4.51 6.50 34.48
C LEU A 329 -3.83 5.60 35.51
N ARG A 330 -4.44 4.44 35.80
CA ARG A 330 -3.87 3.45 36.73
C ARG A 330 -2.49 2.97 36.28
N ARG A 331 -2.34 2.61 35.01
CA ARG A 331 -1.06 2.14 34.45
C ARG A 331 0.01 3.22 34.48
N ILE A 332 -0.35 4.47 34.18
CA ILE A 332 0.56 5.63 34.27
C ILE A 332 1.04 5.82 35.72
N ILE A 333 0.14 5.78 36.71
CA ILE A 333 0.50 5.88 38.13
C ILE A 333 1.39 4.71 38.57
N GLU A 334 1.10 3.48 38.13
CA GLU A 334 1.89 2.28 38.45
C GLU A 334 3.31 2.37 37.90
N VAL A 335 3.48 2.85 36.67
CA VAL A 335 4.78 3.09 36.04
C VAL A 335 5.53 4.19 36.79
N HIS A 336 4.90 5.34 37.03
CA HIS A 336 5.52 6.46 37.74
C HIS A 336 6.03 6.08 39.14
N GLN A 337 5.32 5.20 39.84
CA GLN A 337 5.72 4.69 41.16
C GLN A 337 6.75 3.55 41.11
N GLY A 338 7.23 3.15 39.93
CA GLY A 338 8.15 2.02 39.76
C GLY A 338 7.53 0.65 40.11
N ARG A 339 6.20 0.54 40.07
CA ARG A 339 5.44 -0.68 40.43
C ARG A 339 5.05 -1.54 39.22
N ASN A 340 5.39 -1.12 38.00
CA ASN A 340 5.14 -1.89 36.79
C ASN A 340 6.31 -2.83 36.48
N ALA A 341 6.01 -4.12 36.27
CA ALA A 341 7.00 -5.12 35.88
C ALA A 341 7.60 -4.88 34.48
N ALA A 342 6.89 -4.17 33.59
CA ALA A 342 7.36 -3.88 32.23
C ALA A 342 8.23 -2.60 32.12
N GLY A 343 8.43 -1.86 33.21
CA GLY A 343 9.18 -0.59 33.21
C GLY A 343 8.43 0.58 32.57
N SER A 344 9.07 1.75 32.59
CA SER A 344 8.65 2.94 31.84
C SER A 344 9.22 2.96 30.42
N LEU A 345 8.62 3.76 29.54
CA LEU A 345 9.14 4.01 28.21
C LEU A 345 10.53 4.64 28.25
N GLY A 346 10.76 5.63 29.13
CA GLY A 346 12.08 6.28 29.27
C GLY A 346 13.20 5.36 29.78
N GLU A 347 12.86 4.27 30.47
CA GLU A 347 13.81 3.25 30.93
C GLU A 347 14.06 2.16 29.88
N SER A 348 13.29 2.11 28.79
CA SER A 348 13.45 1.06 27.77
C SER A 348 14.73 1.31 26.96
N LEU A 349 15.50 0.25 26.74
CA LEU A 349 16.77 0.32 26.00
C LEU A 349 16.56 0.78 24.55
N GLU A 350 15.44 0.41 23.94
CA GLU A 350 15.08 0.86 22.59
C GLU A 350 14.85 2.38 22.52
N PHE A 351 14.16 2.95 23.52
CA PHE A 351 13.85 4.37 23.53
C PHE A 351 15.11 5.17 23.79
N GLN A 352 15.96 4.69 24.70
CA GLN A 352 17.29 5.25 24.92
C GLN A 352 18.11 5.19 23.63
N TYR A 353 18.21 4.04 22.97
CA TYR A 353 18.96 3.95 21.71
C TYR A 353 18.46 4.95 20.66
N ILE A 354 17.15 5.07 20.48
CA ILE A 354 16.56 6.05 19.56
C ILE A 354 16.88 7.48 19.97
N ARG A 355 16.92 7.80 21.27
CA ARG A 355 17.39 9.10 21.78
C ARG A 355 18.88 9.37 21.61
N THR A 356 19.68 8.36 21.23
CA THR A 356 21.05 8.59 20.74
C THR A 356 21.11 8.99 19.27
N LEU A 357 20.06 8.72 18.50
CA LEU A 357 19.94 9.08 17.08
C LEU A 357 19.13 10.39 16.90
N MET A 358 18.12 10.59 17.74
CA MET A 358 17.27 11.79 17.79
C MET A 358 17.36 12.41 19.18
N GLU A 359 18.33 13.30 19.36
CA GLU A 359 18.63 13.95 20.64
C GLU A 359 17.42 14.74 21.16
N THR A 360 17.14 14.63 22.45
CA THR A 360 16.09 15.42 23.11
C THR A 360 16.47 16.91 23.05
N ASP A 361 15.52 17.78 22.70
CA ASP A 361 15.72 19.23 22.54
C ASP A 361 16.73 19.65 21.46
N ALA A 362 16.95 18.80 20.45
CA ALA A 362 17.66 19.26 19.25
C ALA A 362 16.94 20.49 18.64
N ASP A 363 17.70 21.37 17.98
CA ASP A 363 17.17 22.62 17.38
C ASP A 363 16.05 22.39 16.35
N ASP A 364 15.86 21.15 15.90
CA ASP A 364 14.83 20.70 14.98
C ASP A 364 13.76 19.79 15.62
N GLU A 365 13.72 19.67 16.96
CA GLU A 365 12.67 18.97 17.72
C GLU A 365 11.67 19.95 18.36
N ASP A 366 10.57 20.27 17.67
CA ASP A 366 9.41 20.89 18.32
C ASP A 366 8.43 19.83 18.86
N VAL A 367 8.27 18.72 18.12
CA VAL A 367 7.41 17.59 18.48
C VAL A 367 8.12 16.28 18.13
N PHE A 368 8.14 15.35 19.08
CA PHE A 368 8.67 14.00 18.93
C PHE A 368 7.55 12.96 19.04
N VAL A 369 7.45 12.06 18.07
CA VAL A 369 6.48 10.97 18.04
C VAL A 369 7.22 9.63 18.06
N TYR A 370 6.83 8.74 18.97
CA TYR A 370 7.45 7.45 19.15
C TYR A 370 6.43 6.32 19.36
N LEU A 371 6.59 5.26 18.57
CA LEU A 371 5.87 3.99 18.68
C LEU A 371 6.88 2.89 19.01
N SER A 372 6.86 2.41 20.25
CA SER A 372 7.79 1.41 20.78
C SER A 372 7.53 -0.01 20.24
N ASP A 373 8.52 -0.91 20.31
CA ASP A 373 8.33 -2.33 19.97
C ASP A 373 7.20 -2.98 20.81
N PRO A 374 7.14 -2.82 22.16
CA PRO A 374 6.03 -3.33 22.96
C PRO A 374 4.66 -2.78 22.53
N PHE A 375 4.59 -1.50 22.12
CA PHE A 375 3.34 -0.91 21.62
C PHE A 375 2.93 -1.52 20.28
N ILE A 376 3.86 -1.67 19.33
CA ILE A 376 3.58 -2.29 18.03
C ILE A 376 3.13 -3.74 18.22
N ARG A 377 3.81 -4.52 19.07
CA ARG A 377 3.40 -5.89 19.42
C ARG A 377 2.02 -5.95 20.04
N ARG A 378 1.67 -4.98 20.88
CA ARG A 378 0.32 -4.84 21.45
C ARG A 378 -0.70 -4.56 20.34
N LEU A 379 -0.39 -3.69 19.38
CA LEU A 379 -1.30 -3.35 18.26
C LEU A 379 -1.70 -4.57 17.42
N VAL A 380 -0.78 -5.54 17.26
CA VAL A 380 -1.01 -6.78 16.51
C VAL A 380 -1.28 -8.00 17.40
N GLY A 381 -1.27 -7.84 18.72
CA GLY A 381 -1.48 -8.90 19.69
C GLY A 381 -2.94 -9.35 19.80
N PRO A 382 -3.17 -10.56 20.38
CA PRO A 382 -4.51 -11.15 20.44
C PRO A 382 -5.47 -10.30 21.27
N GLN A 383 -4.99 -9.75 22.41
CA GLN A 383 -5.79 -8.93 23.32
C GLN A 383 -6.44 -7.76 22.60
N LEU A 384 -5.66 -6.90 21.96
CA LEU A 384 -6.20 -5.72 21.30
C LEU A 384 -7.02 -6.10 20.06
N LYS A 385 -6.50 -6.98 19.19
CA LYS A 385 -7.17 -7.33 17.92
C LYS A 385 -8.56 -7.93 18.14
N LEU A 386 -8.71 -8.81 19.12
CA LEU A 386 -9.99 -9.46 19.40
C LEU A 386 -10.95 -8.53 20.15
N THR A 387 -10.43 -7.67 21.03
CA THR A 387 -11.24 -6.61 21.67
C THR A 387 -11.78 -5.63 20.62
N VAL A 388 -10.94 -5.19 19.70
CA VAL A 388 -11.33 -4.29 18.60
C VAL A 388 -12.35 -4.97 17.69
N LEU A 389 -12.18 -6.24 17.34
CA LEU A 389 -13.14 -6.99 16.52
C LEU A 389 -14.55 -6.95 17.13
N ARG A 390 -14.68 -7.32 18.40
CA ARG A 390 -15.98 -7.32 19.11
C ARG A 390 -16.57 -5.92 19.26
N ARG A 391 -15.72 -4.94 19.55
CA ARG A 391 -16.11 -3.52 19.60
C ARG A 391 -16.65 -3.03 18.26
N MET A 392 -16.00 -3.37 17.15
CA MET A 392 -16.44 -3.01 15.80
C MET A 392 -17.73 -3.72 15.39
N HIS A 393 -17.92 -4.98 15.81
CA HIS A 393 -19.21 -5.67 15.64
C HIS A 393 -20.34 -4.94 16.36
N CYS A 394 -20.11 -4.53 17.62
CA CYS A 394 -21.08 -3.78 18.40
C CYS A 394 -21.38 -2.41 17.76
N TYR A 395 -20.35 -1.67 17.35
CA TYR A 395 -20.48 -0.39 16.64
C TYR A 395 -21.35 -0.53 15.38
N ASN A 396 -21.11 -1.57 14.57
CA ASN A 396 -21.90 -1.82 13.37
C ASN A 396 -23.38 -2.16 13.70
N HIS A 397 -23.66 -2.90 14.78
CA HIS A 397 -25.04 -3.14 15.23
C HIS A 397 -25.74 -1.83 15.60
N MET A 398 -25.08 -0.95 16.36
CA MET A 398 -25.64 0.34 16.75
C MET A 398 -25.92 1.23 15.54
N ARG A 399 -25.03 1.24 14.52
CA ARG A 399 -25.27 1.96 13.27
C ARG A 399 -26.47 1.41 12.49
N MET A 400 -26.61 0.09 12.41
CA MET A 400 -27.78 -0.51 11.77
C MET A 400 -29.08 -0.18 12.52
N MET A 401 -29.04 -0.12 13.85
CA MET A 401 -30.19 0.33 14.66
C MET A 401 -30.47 1.82 14.43
N ALA A 402 -29.45 2.67 14.28
CA ALA A 402 -29.64 4.07 13.92
C ALA A 402 -30.29 4.24 12.53
N HIS A 403 -29.94 3.39 11.55
CA HIS A 403 -30.61 3.37 10.25
C HIS A 403 -32.07 2.90 10.35
N ALA A 404 -32.36 1.89 11.17
CA ALA A 404 -33.72 1.46 11.46
C ALA A 404 -34.54 2.59 12.11
N SER A 405 -33.96 3.32 13.08
CA SER A 405 -34.57 4.50 13.68
C SER A 405 -34.83 5.59 12.63
N LEU A 406 -33.89 5.85 11.71
CA LEU A 406 -34.08 6.84 10.65
C LEU A 406 -35.21 6.43 9.67
N LEU A 407 -35.31 5.15 9.34
CA LEU A 407 -36.40 4.61 8.52
C LEU A 407 -37.75 4.74 9.23
N TYR A 408 -37.81 4.43 10.52
CA TYR A 408 -39.01 4.61 11.34
C TYR A 408 -39.46 6.07 11.35
N ARG A 409 -38.53 7.01 11.62
CA ARG A 409 -38.81 8.45 11.60
C ARG A 409 -39.37 8.92 10.27
N THR A 410 -38.80 8.44 9.17
CA THR A 410 -39.23 8.80 7.82
C THR A 410 -40.65 8.30 7.51
N ARG A 411 -41.02 7.12 8.03
CA ARG A 411 -42.32 6.49 7.80
C ARG A 411 -43.43 7.05 8.70
N PHE A 412 -43.14 7.26 9.98
CA PHE A 412 -44.15 7.58 10.99
C PHE A 412 -44.10 9.02 11.50
N GLY A 413 -43.07 9.80 11.16
CA GLY A 413 -42.93 11.20 11.61
C GLY A 413 -42.63 11.37 13.10
N SER A 414 -42.36 10.27 13.83
CA SER A 414 -42.06 10.23 15.26
C SER A 414 -40.77 9.47 15.55
N GLN A 415 -40.23 9.63 16.76
CA GLN A 415 -39.10 8.83 17.23
C GLN A 415 -39.58 7.45 17.67
N PRO A 416 -38.78 6.38 17.46
CA PRO A 416 -39.07 5.09 18.04
C PRO A 416 -38.81 5.09 19.55
N GLU A 417 -39.69 4.47 20.33
CA GLU A 417 -39.58 4.34 21.78
C GLU A 417 -38.71 3.14 22.18
N SER A 418 -38.59 2.13 21.31
CA SER A 418 -37.83 0.91 21.60
C SER A 418 -37.39 0.15 20.35
N ILE A 419 -36.40 -0.72 20.52
CA ILE A 419 -35.95 -1.64 19.46
C ILE A 419 -37.08 -2.61 19.07
N ALA A 420 -37.93 -3.02 20.02
CA ALA A 420 -39.08 -3.88 19.73
C ALA A 420 -40.05 -3.21 18.74
N GLN A 421 -40.32 -1.91 18.92
CA GLN A 421 -41.15 -1.14 18.01
C GLN A 421 -40.57 -1.07 16.59
N LEU A 422 -39.24 -0.98 16.45
CA LEU A 422 -38.59 -1.03 15.14
C LEU A 422 -38.81 -2.37 14.43
N VAL A 423 -38.81 -3.48 15.19
CA VAL A 423 -39.07 -4.82 14.65
C VAL A 423 -40.56 -4.98 14.28
N ASP A 424 -41.46 -4.60 15.18
CA ASP A 424 -42.91 -4.76 15.00
C ASP A 424 -43.45 -3.95 13.81
N THR A 425 -42.86 -2.78 13.56
CA THR A 425 -43.21 -1.92 12.42
C THR A 425 -42.47 -2.26 11.13
N GLY A 426 -41.67 -3.33 11.13
CA GLY A 426 -40.90 -3.78 9.96
C GLY A 426 -39.78 -2.81 9.54
N CYS A 427 -39.38 -1.88 10.41
CA CYS A 427 -38.23 -0.99 10.18
C CYS A 427 -36.90 -1.68 10.49
N ALA A 428 -36.92 -2.77 11.26
CA ALA A 428 -35.80 -3.67 11.51
C ALA A 428 -36.15 -5.14 11.16
N PRO A 429 -35.15 -5.98 10.84
CA PRO A 429 -35.36 -7.42 10.63
C PRO A 429 -36.01 -8.12 11.82
N LYS A 430 -36.86 -9.13 11.58
CA LYS A 430 -37.53 -9.91 12.65
C LYS A 430 -36.56 -10.58 13.62
N ASP A 431 -35.36 -10.91 13.15
CA ASP A 431 -34.30 -11.52 13.93
C ASP A 431 -33.46 -10.51 14.71
N PHE A 432 -33.68 -9.19 14.61
CA PHE A 432 -32.94 -8.19 15.42
C PHE A 432 -33.11 -8.38 16.93
N ALA A 433 -34.24 -8.94 17.36
CA ALA A 433 -34.48 -9.31 18.76
C ALA A 433 -33.89 -10.69 19.13
N SER A 434 -33.30 -11.43 18.18
CA SER A 434 -32.66 -12.73 18.40
C SER A 434 -31.19 -12.60 18.83
N GLN A 435 -30.59 -13.69 19.32
CA GLN A 435 -29.17 -13.71 19.70
C GLN A 435 -28.20 -13.35 18.56
N ARG A 436 -28.64 -13.37 17.28
CA ARG A 436 -27.79 -13.01 16.13
C ARG A 436 -27.29 -11.57 16.17
N TRP A 437 -28.05 -10.65 16.74
CA TRP A 437 -27.73 -9.22 16.80
C TRP A 437 -27.44 -8.76 18.23
N ALA A 438 -27.13 -9.69 19.12
CA ALA A 438 -26.69 -9.36 20.48
C ALA A 438 -25.29 -8.74 20.46
N CYS A 439 -24.98 -7.96 21.50
CA CYS A 439 -23.61 -7.52 21.74
C CYS A 439 -22.72 -8.76 21.91
N PRO A 440 -21.56 -8.84 21.24
CA PRO A 440 -20.64 -9.97 21.38
C PRO A 440 -20.20 -10.25 22.82
N GLU A 441 -20.25 -9.22 23.68
CA GLU A 441 -19.89 -9.28 25.10
C GLU A 441 -21.11 -9.32 26.05
N GLY A 442 -22.30 -9.60 25.52
CA GLY A 442 -23.53 -9.68 26.33
C GLY A 442 -24.08 -8.33 26.81
N GLY A 443 -23.54 -7.21 26.32
CA GLY A 443 -24.11 -5.88 26.53
C GLY A 443 -25.54 -5.74 25.98
N ARG A 444 -26.36 -4.90 26.63
CA ARG A 444 -27.72 -4.61 26.21
C ARG A 444 -27.76 -3.36 25.35
N TYR A 445 -28.52 -3.40 24.25
CA TYR A 445 -28.78 -2.25 23.40
C TYR A 445 -30.01 -1.48 23.88
N THR A 446 -29.89 -0.16 23.93
CA THR A 446 -30.97 0.75 24.32
C THR A 446 -31.03 1.92 23.36
N LEU A 447 -32.24 2.40 23.06
CA LEU A 447 -32.45 3.63 22.30
C LEU A 447 -32.68 4.78 23.28
N SER A 448 -32.04 5.92 23.02
CA SER A 448 -32.37 7.18 23.70
C SER A 448 -33.63 7.81 23.11
N ASP A 449 -34.17 8.82 23.80
CA ASP A 449 -35.30 9.62 23.33
C ASP A 449 -35.04 10.30 21.97
N ALA A 450 -33.75 10.47 21.60
CA ALA A 450 -33.32 10.99 20.31
C ALA A 450 -33.19 9.91 19.21
N GLY A 451 -33.57 8.66 19.49
CA GLY A 451 -33.48 7.53 18.57
C GLY A 451 -32.06 6.99 18.35
N VAL A 452 -31.10 7.39 19.21
CA VAL A 452 -29.70 6.98 19.12
C VAL A 452 -29.48 5.71 19.94
N CYS A 453 -28.85 4.70 19.33
CA CYS A 453 -28.54 3.45 20.01
C CYS A 453 -27.27 3.55 20.86
N SER A 454 -27.31 3.00 22.07
CA SER A 454 -26.17 2.79 22.95
C SER A 454 -26.10 1.33 23.40
N CYS A 455 -24.91 0.91 23.83
CA CYS A 455 -24.63 -0.41 24.38
C CYS A 455 -24.15 -0.26 25.83
N SER A 456 -24.73 -1.03 26.76
CA SER A 456 -24.36 -0.99 28.17
C SER A 456 -22.90 -1.42 28.48
N HIS A 457 -22.21 -2.05 27.53
CA HIS A 457 -20.82 -2.48 27.67
C HIS A 457 -19.84 -1.60 26.86
N HIS A 458 -20.18 -1.32 25.60
CA HIS A 458 -19.30 -0.58 24.69
C HIS A 458 -19.56 0.93 24.59
N GLY A 459 -20.60 1.46 25.26
CA GLY A 459 -20.96 2.87 25.17
C GLY A 459 -21.80 3.18 23.93
N ASN A 460 -21.68 4.38 23.38
CA ASN A 460 -22.39 4.80 22.17
C ASN A 460 -21.41 5.01 20.99
N ALA A 461 -21.93 5.08 19.77
CA ALA A 461 -21.10 5.16 18.56
C ALA A 461 -20.14 6.38 18.53
N GLN A 462 -20.52 7.51 19.15
CA GLN A 462 -19.71 8.73 19.17
C GLN A 462 -18.68 8.76 20.31
N ALA A 463 -18.86 7.94 21.35
CA ALA A 463 -18.01 7.85 22.53
C ALA A 463 -17.94 6.41 23.04
N MET A 464 -17.32 5.54 22.23
CA MET A 464 -17.12 4.14 22.58
C MET A 464 -16.16 3.99 23.75
N THR A 465 -16.39 3.00 24.60
CA THR A 465 -15.48 2.65 25.70
C THR A 465 -14.11 2.23 25.15
N PRO A 466 -12.99 2.78 25.67
CA PRO A 466 -11.64 2.39 25.26
C PRO A 466 -11.38 0.89 25.43
N CYS A 467 -10.65 0.27 24.50
CA CYS A 467 -10.35 -1.16 24.54
C CYS A 467 -9.64 -1.59 25.83
N LEU A 468 -8.80 -0.71 26.40
CA LEU A 468 -8.10 -0.96 27.65
C LEU A 468 -9.02 -1.12 28.86
N GLU A 469 -10.22 -0.53 28.84
CA GLU A 469 -11.20 -0.64 29.94
C GLU A 469 -12.04 -1.92 29.87
N ILE A 470 -12.12 -2.56 28.71
CA ILE A 470 -12.97 -3.73 28.43
C ILE A 470 -12.17 -4.85 27.75
N PRO A 471 -11.09 -5.35 28.36
CA PRO A 471 -10.29 -6.41 27.76
C PRO A 471 -11.09 -7.71 27.66
N VAL A 472 -11.07 -8.34 26.49
CA VAL A 472 -11.64 -9.68 26.28
C VAL A 472 -10.85 -10.72 27.06
N GLU A 473 -11.51 -11.54 27.86
CA GLU A 473 -10.87 -12.65 28.61
C GLU A 473 -10.94 -13.99 27.86
N GLN A 474 -12.05 -14.23 27.16
CA GLN A 474 -12.38 -15.51 26.54
C GLN A 474 -12.90 -15.29 25.12
N VAL A 475 -12.41 -16.09 24.17
CA VAL A 475 -12.82 -16.03 22.77
C VAL A 475 -13.38 -17.35 22.26
N THR A 476 -14.18 -17.25 21.21
CA THR A 476 -14.67 -18.42 20.50
C THR A 476 -13.53 -19.08 19.71
N ARG A 477 -13.66 -20.38 19.43
CA ARG A 477 -12.68 -21.08 18.58
C ARG A 477 -12.53 -20.44 17.20
N GLN A 478 -13.63 -19.95 16.62
CA GLN A 478 -13.62 -19.28 15.32
C GLN A 478 -12.82 -17.97 15.35
N GLU A 479 -12.98 -17.16 16.40
CA GLU A 479 -12.20 -15.94 16.59
C GLU A 479 -10.71 -16.25 16.77
N ALA A 480 -10.38 -17.28 17.56
CA ALA A 480 -9.01 -17.75 17.75
C ALA A 480 -8.37 -18.23 16.44
N GLU A 481 -9.09 -19.02 15.63
CA GLU A 481 -8.62 -19.48 14.31
C GLU A 481 -8.43 -18.32 13.34
N ALA A 482 -9.36 -17.36 13.32
CA ALA A 482 -9.25 -16.16 12.48
C ALA A 482 -8.02 -15.31 12.84
N TYR A 483 -7.79 -15.11 14.14
CA TYR A 483 -6.59 -14.42 14.62
C TYR A 483 -5.31 -15.19 14.26
N LYS A 484 -5.31 -16.52 14.38
CA LYS A 484 -4.17 -17.35 13.98
C LYS A 484 -3.85 -17.20 12.49
N VAL A 485 -4.85 -17.22 11.61
CA VAL A 485 -4.64 -17.00 10.17
C VAL A 485 -4.07 -15.62 9.88
N PHE A 486 -4.56 -14.58 10.57
CA PHE A 486 -3.98 -13.24 10.48
C PHE A 486 -2.52 -13.22 10.94
N LEU A 487 -2.22 -13.83 12.08
CA LEU A 487 -0.88 -13.89 12.65
C LEU A 487 0.08 -14.66 11.74
N ASP A 488 -0.34 -15.78 11.15
CA ASP A 488 0.45 -16.56 10.20
C ASP A 488 0.79 -15.74 8.95
N GLN A 489 -0.16 -14.96 8.42
CA GLN A 489 0.08 -14.04 7.31
C GLN A 489 1.01 -12.89 7.71
N TYR A 490 0.82 -12.34 8.90
CA TYR A 490 1.65 -11.27 9.43
C TYR A 490 3.10 -11.72 9.64
N ASN A 491 3.32 -12.86 10.28
CA ASN A 491 4.66 -13.45 10.52
C ASN A 491 5.33 -13.91 9.21
N GLN A 492 4.58 -14.28 8.17
CA GLN A 492 5.16 -14.56 6.86
C GLN A 492 5.79 -13.32 6.20
N TYR A 493 5.23 -12.13 6.49
CA TYR A 493 5.71 -10.85 6.01
C TYR A 493 6.85 -10.28 6.89
N TRP A 494 6.71 -10.34 8.21
CA TRP A 494 7.68 -9.82 9.18
C TRP A 494 8.48 -10.97 9.80
N ARG A 495 9.71 -11.20 9.34
CA ARG A 495 10.47 -12.44 9.66
C ARG A 495 11.53 -12.32 10.74
N ARG A 496 12.02 -11.11 11.07
CA ARG A 496 13.24 -10.96 11.90
C ARG A 496 13.09 -10.06 13.13
N PHE A 497 12.72 -8.79 12.95
CA PHE A 497 12.55 -7.82 14.05
C PHE A 497 11.31 -6.93 13.88
N PHE A 498 10.89 -6.29 14.96
CA PHE A 498 9.99 -5.14 14.95
C PHE A 498 10.83 -3.88 15.13
N ASP A 499 10.66 -2.90 14.24
CA ASP A 499 11.34 -1.61 14.38
C ASP A 499 10.39 -0.63 15.05
N PRO A 500 10.84 0.06 16.12
CA PRO A 500 10.10 1.19 16.63
C PRO A 500 10.03 2.30 15.57
N ILE A 501 8.96 3.09 15.59
CA ILE A 501 8.78 4.22 14.67
C ILE A 501 9.07 5.50 15.46
N ALA A 502 10.08 6.25 15.02
CA ALA A 502 10.42 7.56 15.57
C ALA A 502 10.26 8.64 14.50
N LEU A 503 9.66 9.76 14.87
CA LEU A 503 9.46 10.92 14.00
C LEU A 503 9.71 12.19 14.80
N GLN A 504 10.60 13.04 14.29
CA GLN A 504 10.90 14.37 14.80
C GLN A 504 10.29 15.40 13.85
N ILE A 505 9.63 16.41 14.41
CA ILE A 505 8.93 17.44 13.64
C ILE A 505 9.37 18.82 14.14
N LYS A 506 9.76 19.69 13.20
CA LYS A 506 9.98 21.12 13.39
C LYS A 506 8.87 21.91 12.70
N VAL A 507 8.29 22.86 13.42
CA VAL A 507 7.25 23.76 12.89
C VAL A 507 7.72 25.20 13.07
N SER A 508 8.07 25.86 11.98
CA SER A 508 8.45 27.27 11.97
C SER A 508 7.63 28.07 10.95
N PRO A 509 7.63 29.41 11.03
CA PRO A 509 6.96 30.25 10.03
C PRO A 509 7.51 30.00 8.61
N GLU A 510 8.82 29.87 8.47
CA GLU A 510 9.54 29.77 7.17
C GLU A 510 9.63 28.32 6.65
N GLN A 511 9.64 27.33 7.54
CA GLN A 511 9.84 25.93 7.15
C GLN A 511 9.13 24.94 8.09
N TYR A 512 8.53 23.90 7.50
CA TYR A 512 8.17 22.67 8.21
C TYR A 512 9.15 21.56 7.86
N ARG A 513 9.65 20.84 8.87
CA ARG A 513 10.56 19.70 8.69
C ARG A 513 10.01 18.50 9.45
N ALA A 514 10.04 17.34 8.81
CA ALA A 514 9.69 16.06 9.43
C ALA A 514 10.77 15.03 9.09
N GLU A 515 11.35 14.39 10.10
CA GLU A 515 12.41 13.40 9.95
C GLU A 515 12.04 12.10 10.65
N THR A 516 12.20 10.97 9.97
CA THR A 516 11.98 9.64 10.54
C THR A 516 13.14 8.72 10.25
N ILE A 517 13.42 7.83 11.21
CA ILE A 517 14.43 6.80 11.11
C ILE A 517 13.72 5.46 11.21
N ILE A 518 13.93 4.62 10.21
CA ILE A 518 13.47 3.24 10.18
C ILE A 518 14.71 2.37 10.24
N LEU A 519 14.95 1.74 11.39
CA LEU A 519 16.10 0.84 11.60
C LEU A 519 16.12 -0.27 10.53
N PRO A 520 17.30 -0.84 10.20
CA PRO A 520 17.43 -1.74 9.07
C PRO A 520 16.61 -3.02 9.27
N LEU A 521 15.53 -3.11 8.50
CA LEU A 521 14.73 -4.31 8.29
C LEU A 521 15.58 -5.39 7.60
N ILE A 522 16.28 -6.23 8.35
CA ILE A 522 17.08 -7.31 7.73
C ILE A 522 16.16 -8.40 7.12
N ASP A 523 16.40 -8.69 5.83
CA ASP A 523 15.80 -9.68 4.92
C ASP A 523 14.31 -9.51 4.57
N ASN A 524 13.82 -8.28 4.46
CA ASN A 524 12.61 -8.01 3.68
C ASN A 524 12.98 -7.62 2.24
N THR A 525 12.32 -8.26 1.27
CA THR A 525 12.44 -8.03 -0.19
C THR A 525 12.33 -6.56 -0.61
N LEU A 526 11.68 -5.70 0.19
CA LEU A 526 11.56 -4.26 -0.12
C LEU A 526 12.82 -3.48 0.28
N TYR A 527 13.31 -3.61 1.51
CA TYR A 527 14.52 -2.91 1.97
C TYR A 527 15.76 -3.43 1.24
N SER A 528 15.94 -4.75 1.16
CA SER A 528 17.06 -5.33 0.38
C SER A 528 16.93 -5.03 -1.11
N GLY A 529 15.71 -4.93 -1.64
CA GLY A 529 15.47 -4.53 -3.04
C GLY A 529 15.88 -3.08 -3.31
N LEU A 530 15.47 -2.14 -2.45
CA LEU A 530 15.82 -0.72 -2.58
C LEU A 530 17.30 -0.47 -2.22
N ALA A 531 17.81 -1.05 -1.15
CA ALA A 531 19.22 -0.98 -0.77
C ALA A 531 20.12 -1.63 -1.83
N SER A 532 19.72 -2.75 -2.44
CA SER A 532 20.42 -3.31 -3.61
C SER A 532 20.37 -2.33 -4.79
N ALA A 533 19.20 -1.74 -5.08
CA ALA A 533 19.04 -0.81 -6.20
C ALA A 533 19.86 0.49 -6.04
N PHE A 534 20.05 0.97 -4.80
CA PHE A 534 20.75 2.23 -4.50
C PHE A 534 22.16 2.06 -3.90
N ASN A 535 22.62 0.83 -3.66
CA ASN A 535 23.83 0.40 -2.92
C ASN A 535 25.08 1.29 -3.00
N GLY A 536 25.61 1.77 -1.87
CA GLY A 536 26.83 2.59 -1.72
C GLY A 536 26.60 3.83 -0.85
N GLU A 537 27.59 4.72 -0.72
CA GLU A 537 27.45 5.95 0.08
C GLU A 537 26.41 6.91 -0.52
N PRO A 538 25.64 7.65 0.31
CA PRO A 538 24.77 8.72 -0.19
C PRO A 538 25.57 9.79 -0.94
N GLU A 539 24.91 10.47 -1.88
CA GLU A 539 25.53 11.51 -2.70
C GLU A 539 24.61 12.75 -2.77
N HIS A 540 25.13 13.88 -3.25
CA HIS A 540 24.32 15.07 -3.52
C HIS A 540 23.48 14.87 -4.79
N LEU A 541 22.16 14.78 -4.64
CA LEU A 541 21.21 14.39 -5.69
C LEU A 541 20.52 15.56 -6.39
N ASP A 542 21.25 16.63 -6.72
CA ASP A 542 20.70 17.76 -7.50
C ASP A 542 21.80 18.67 -8.07
N ALA A 543 22.85 18.11 -8.67
CA ALA A 543 24.01 18.88 -9.13
C ALA A 543 23.83 19.58 -10.49
N ALA A 544 22.71 19.36 -11.19
CA ALA A 544 22.47 19.91 -12.52
C ALA A 544 21.65 21.21 -12.43
N PRO A 545 21.98 22.27 -13.20
CA PRO A 545 21.09 23.41 -13.37
C PRO A 545 19.70 22.96 -13.80
N VAL A 546 18.69 23.46 -13.08
CA VAL A 546 17.30 23.14 -13.36
C VAL A 546 16.63 24.39 -13.95
N PRO A 547 16.03 24.31 -15.14
CA PRO A 547 15.31 25.43 -15.74
C PRO A 547 14.19 25.96 -14.83
N SER A 548 13.92 27.26 -14.90
CA SER A 548 12.80 27.90 -14.16
C SER A 548 11.42 27.36 -14.52
N ARG A 549 11.31 26.64 -15.64
CA ARG A 549 10.07 25.93 -16.01
C ARG A 549 9.96 24.54 -15.40
N ASN A 550 10.94 24.09 -14.61
CA ASN A 550 10.89 22.80 -13.95
C ASN A 550 9.99 22.86 -12.71
N ILE A 551 8.97 22.00 -12.70
CA ILE A 551 7.96 21.95 -11.65
C ILE A 551 8.13 20.78 -10.68
N PHE A 552 8.90 19.76 -11.09
CA PHE A 552 9.11 18.53 -10.33
C PHE A 552 10.41 17.84 -10.74
N THR A 553 11.17 17.37 -9.75
CA THR A 553 12.39 16.58 -9.92
C THR A 553 12.31 15.32 -9.06
N THR A 554 12.71 14.17 -9.62
CA THR A 554 13.04 12.97 -8.85
C THR A 554 14.44 12.53 -9.22
N SER A 555 15.35 12.53 -8.26
CA SER A 555 16.74 12.10 -8.43
C SER A 555 16.98 10.83 -7.64
N VAL A 556 17.69 9.87 -8.22
CA VAL A 556 18.10 8.66 -7.51
C VAL A 556 19.53 8.28 -7.84
N ARG A 557 20.20 7.67 -6.86
CA ARG A 557 21.51 7.07 -7.04
C ARG A 557 21.39 5.79 -7.88
N LEU A 558 22.33 5.53 -8.77
CA LEU A 558 22.37 4.36 -9.63
C LEU A 558 23.39 3.35 -9.09
N ASN A 559 22.95 2.11 -8.86
CA ASN A 559 23.88 1.00 -8.73
C ASN A 559 24.41 0.58 -10.11
N LYS A 560 25.54 1.16 -10.54
CA LYS A 560 26.20 0.86 -11.81
C LYS A 560 26.53 -0.63 -11.99
N MET A 561 26.83 -1.36 -10.91
CA MET A 561 27.11 -2.80 -11.01
C MET A 561 25.86 -3.58 -11.39
N GLN A 562 24.72 -3.25 -10.76
CA GLN A 562 23.45 -3.89 -11.06
C GLN A 562 22.94 -3.50 -12.46
N LEU A 563 23.17 -2.24 -12.87
CA LEU A 563 22.90 -1.77 -14.23
C LEU A 563 23.77 -2.50 -15.27
N ALA A 564 25.08 -2.64 -15.03
CA ALA A 564 25.97 -3.38 -15.91
C ALA A 564 25.56 -4.86 -16.05
N ARG A 565 25.13 -5.49 -14.95
CA ARG A 565 24.61 -6.87 -14.95
C ARG A 565 23.32 -6.99 -15.78
N SER A 566 22.36 -6.07 -15.64
CA SER A 566 21.10 -6.12 -16.39
C SER A 566 21.31 -5.93 -17.90
N PHE A 567 22.33 -5.16 -18.28
CA PHE A 567 22.72 -4.96 -19.68
C PHE A 567 23.74 -5.97 -20.22
N GLY A 568 24.20 -6.95 -19.44
CA GLY A 568 25.15 -8.00 -19.90
C GLY A 568 26.62 -7.56 -19.96
N ALA A 569 26.95 -6.42 -19.34
CA ALA A 569 28.28 -5.83 -19.25
C ALA A 569 29.05 -6.24 -17.97
N ALA A 570 28.62 -7.31 -17.29
CA ALA A 570 29.21 -7.74 -16.01
C ALA A 570 30.72 -8.03 -16.06
N HIS A 571 31.25 -8.38 -17.24
CA HIS A 571 32.67 -8.67 -17.46
C HIS A 571 33.60 -7.44 -17.36
N LEU A 572 33.03 -6.22 -17.41
CA LEU A 572 33.76 -4.96 -17.25
C LEU A 572 33.87 -4.53 -15.77
N LEU A 573 33.23 -5.24 -14.86
CA LEU A 573 33.30 -4.96 -13.43
C LEU A 573 34.65 -5.43 -12.87
N PRO A 574 35.26 -4.70 -11.92
CA PRO A 574 36.51 -5.11 -11.29
C PRO A 574 36.33 -6.47 -10.58
N ALA A 575 37.29 -7.37 -10.76
CA ALA A 575 37.32 -8.66 -10.08
C ALA A 575 37.58 -8.44 -8.58
N THR A 576 36.53 -8.54 -7.77
CA THR A 576 36.63 -8.57 -6.30
C THR A 576 36.22 -9.95 -5.79
N ASP A 577 36.74 -10.38 -4.64
CA ASP A 577 36.41 -11.68 -4.02
C ASP A 577 34.90 -11.86 -3.80
N GLN A 578 34.16 -10.76 -3.59
CA GLN A 578 32.69 -10.76 -3.50
C GLN A 578 32.01 -10.96 -4.87
N ALA A 579 32.58 -10.40 -5.96
CA ALA A 579 32.04 -10.56 -7.30
C ALA A 579 32.18 -11.99 -7.81
N GLU A 580 33.26 -12.72 -7.48
CA GLU A 580 33.40 -14.14 -7.84
C GLU A 580 32.42 -15.05 -7.08
N SER A 581 32.16 -14.75 -5.79
CA SER A 581 31.15 -15.44 -4.98
C SER A 581 29.71 -15.17 -5.47
N GLU A 582 29.40 -13.94 -5.86
CA GLU A 582 28.10 -13.57 -6.45
C GLU A 582 27.92 -14.05 -7.90
N LEU A 583 28.99 -14.14 -8.69
CA LEU A 583 28.96 -14.72 -10.04
C LEU A 583 28.71 -16.24 -9.97
N ALA A 584 29.27 -16.91 -8.95
CA ALA A 584 28.99 -18.31 -8.64
C ALA A 584 27.52 -18.53 -8.22
N SER A 585 26.94 -17.65 -7.40
CA SER A 585 25.53 -17.71 -7.00
C SER A 585 24.56 -17.35 -8.14
N GLY A 586 24.93 -16.42 -9.02
CA GLY A 586 24.20 -16.07 -10.25
C GLY A 586 24.15 -17.21 -11.28
N SER A 587 25.25 -17.96 -11.42
CA SER A 587 25.31 -19.17 -12.25
C SER A 587 24.41 -20.28 -11.70
N ALA A 588 24.40 -20.50 -10.38
CA ALA A 588 23.52 -21.47 -9.72
C ALA A 588 22.03 -21.10 -9.86
N ALA A 589 21.68 -19.82 -9.78
CA ALA A 589 20.31 -19.35 -10.02
C ALA A 589 19.86 -19.57 -11.47
N ALA A 590 20.75 -19.37 -12.45
CA ALA A 590 20.46 -19.60 -13.86
C ALA A 590 20.21 -21.08 -14.18
N VAL A 591 21.06 -21.98 -13.66
CA VAL A 591 20.90 -23.45 -13.81
C VAL A 591 19.68 -23.93 -13.04
N GLY A 592 19.47 -23.43 -11.82
CA GLY A 592 18.29 -23.75 -11.01
C GLY A 592 16.98 -23.36 -11.71
N GLY A 593 16.96 -22.22 -12.40
CA GLY A 593 15.84 -21.80 -13.25
C GLY A 593 15.51 -22.83 -14.33
N LYS A 594 16.52 -23.37 -15.03
CA LYS A 594 16.35 -24.42 -16.05
C LYS A 594 15.83 -25.73 -15.45
N MET A 595 16.38 -26.16 -14.31
CA MET A 595 15.91 -27.38 -13.62
C MET A 595 14.46 -27.27 -13.17
N ARG A 596 14.03 -26.10 -12.70
CA ARG A 596 12.63 -25.84 -12.33
C ARG A 596 11.69 -25.94 -13.53
N GLU A 597 12.09 -25.38 -14.68
CA GLU A 597 11.31 -25.49 -15.91
C GLU A 597 11.15 -26.95 -16.37
N LEU A 598 12.22 -27.76 -16.23
CA LEU A 598 12.14 -29.21 -16.45
C LEU A 598 11.24 -29.91 -15.44
N GLY A 599 11.25 -29.52 -14.16
CA GLY A 599 10.34 -30.03 -13.15
C GLY A 599 8.88 -29.79 -13.50
N ILE A 600 8.54 -28.56 -13.93
CA ILE A 600 7.18 -28.22 -14.40
C ILE A 600 6.81 -29.07 -15.63
N ALA A 601 7.70 -29.20 -16.60
CA ALA A 601 7.45 -30.02 -17.79
C ALA A 601 7.24 -31.51 -17.46
N LEU A 602 8.01 -32.06 -16.50
CA LEU A 602 7.87 -33.43 -16.02
C LEU A 602 6.55 -33.67 -15.29
N HIS A 603 6.11 -32.70 -14.47
CA HIS A 603 4.80 -32.74 -13.81
C HIS A 603 3.66 -32.65 -14.83
N ASN A 604 3.71 -31.71 -15.77
CA ASN A 604 2.70 -31.59 -16.83
C ASN A 604 2.63 -32.85 -17.72
N TYR A 605 3.79 -33.47 -18.02
CA TYR A 605 3.83 -34.76 -18.70
C TYR A 605 3.16 -35.85 -17.86
N HIS A 606 3.48 -35.93 -16.56
CA HIS A 606 2.88 -36.91 -15.67
C HIS A 606 1.35 -36.71 -15.53
N ASP A 607 0.87 -35.47 -15.45
CA ASP A 607 -0.56 -35.15 -15.41
C ASP A 607 -1.28 -35.59 -16.69
N THR A 608 -0.61 -35.48 -17.83
CA THR A 608 -1.15 -35.88 -19.14
C THR A 608 -1.14 -37.40 -19.34
N PHE A 609 -0.06 -38.08 -18.93
CA PHE A 609 0.19 -39.50 -19.25
C PHE A 609 0.16 -40.45 -18.06
N ALA A 610 -0.21 -39.96 -16.86
CA ALA A 610 -0.24 -40.69 -15.58
C ALA A 610 1.06 -41.45 -15.25
N SER A 611 2.18 -41.02 -15.82
CA SER A 611 3.51 -41.59 -15.67
C SER A 611 4.58 -40.63 -16.18
N PHE A 612 5.80 -40.74 -15.67
CA PHE A 612 6.94 -39.99 -16.21
C PHE A 612 7.37 -40.52 -17.59
N PRO A 613 8.06 -39.70 -18.40
CA PRO A 613 8.54 -40.11 -19.73
C PRO A 613 9.35 -41.42 -19.68
N PRO A 614 9.26 -42.27 -20.71
CA PRO A 614 9.89 -43.59 -20.73
C PRO A 614 11.43 -43.54 -20.62
N ALA A 615 12.02 -44.63 -20.10
CA ALA A 615 13.42 -44.66 -19.67
C ALA A 615 14.38 -44.88 -20.83
N ASN A 616 15.64 -44.55 -20.55
CA ASN A 616 16.82 -44.69 -21.40
C ASN A 616 17.25 -46.15 -21.63
N ARG A 617 16.46 -46.93 -22.36
CA ARG A 617 16.92 -48.19 -22.97
C ARG A 617 16.38 -48.31 -24.39
N PRO A 618 17.23 -48.57 -25.40
CA PRO A 618 16.77 -48.89 -26.73
C PRO A 618 16.03 -50.23 -26.69
N THR A 619 14.70 -50.20 -26.66
CA THR A 619 13.89 -51.32 -27.15
C THR A 619 13.59 -51.07 -28.62
N VAL A 620 13.12 -52.09 -29.35
CA VAL A 620 12.78 -51.99 -30.79
C VAL A 620 11.83 -50.81 -31.09
N HIS A 621 11.12 -50.29 -30.08
CA HIS A 621 10.13 -49.22 -30.21
C HIS A 621 10.46 -47.90 -29.48
N ARG A 622 11.61 -47.75 -28.80
CA ARG A 622 11.94 -46.53 -28.02
C ARG A 622 13.44 -46.23 -28.05
N GLN A 623 13.87 -45.35 -28.94
CA GLN A 623 15.29 -45.14 -29.23
C GLN A 623 15.76 -43.67 -29.06
N LEU A 624 14.91 -42.83 -28.43
CA LEU A 624 15.15 -41.40 -28.14
C LEU A 624 15.08 -41.11 -26.63
N SER A 625 15.78 -40.06 -26.18
CA SER A 625 15.82 -39.62 -24.78
C SER A 625 14.47 -39.13 -24.27
N TRP A 626 14.24 -39.25 -22.95
CA TRP A 626 13.11 -38.60 -22.27
C TRP A 626 13.05 -37.09 -22.52
N ARG A 627 14.21 -36.47 -22.76
CA ARG A 627 14.35 -35.04 -23.09
C ARG A 627 13.63 -34.68 -24.39
N VAL A 628 13.61 -35.59 -25.37
CA VAL A 628 12.87 -35.39 -26.63
C VAL A 628 11.36 -35.45 -26.36
N HIS A 629 10.89 -36.39 -25.55
CA HIS A 629 9.47 -36.53 -25.19
C HIS A 629 8.92 -35.37 -24.34
N LEU A 630 9.79 -34.55 -23.74
CA LEU A 630 9.39 -33.34 -23.01
C LEU A 630 9.23 -32.09 -23.89
N LEU A 631 9.71 -32.10 -25.14
CA LEU A 631 9.67 -30.93 -26.01
C LEU A 631 8.27 -30.28 -26.14
N PRO A 632 7.16 -31.03 -26.27
CA PRO A 632 5.82 -30.42 -26.32
C PRO A 632 5.46 -29.64 -25.05
N PHE A 633 5.89 -30.13 -23.88
CA PHE A 633 5.66 -29.49 -22.58
C PHE A 633 6.64 -28.34 -22.30
N LEU A 634 7.69 -28.24 -23.11
CA LEU A 634 8.64 -27.13 -23.15
C LEU A 634 8.32 -26.16 -24.29
N GLY A 635 7.15 -26.21 -24.92
CA GLY A 635 6.77 -25.29 -26.00
C GLY A 635 7.58 -25.45 -27.30
N GLU A 636 8.32 -26.55 -27.45
CA GLU A 636 9.15 -26.89 -28.61
C GLU A 636 8.45 -27.91 -29.54
N ASN A 637 7.14 -27.76 -29.73
CA ASN A 637 6.33 -28.71 -30.53
C ASN A 637 6.82 -28.83 -31.98
N ALA A 638 7.24 -27.71 -32.58
CA ALA A 638 7.79 -27.69 -33.94
C ALA A 638 9.12 -28.46 -34.08
N LEU A 639 9.92 -28.52 -33.02
CA LEU A 639 11.13 -29.35 -32.99
C LEU A 639 10.79 -30.82 -32.76
N TYR A 640 9.81 -31.10 -31.89
CA TYR A 640 9.33 -32.46 -31.63
C TYR A 640 8.81 -33.15 -32.89
N GLU A 641 8.03 -32.44 -33.71
CA GLU A 641 7.48 -32.94 -34.98
C GLU A 641 8.54 -33.26 -36.03
N GLN A 642 9.76 -32.72 -35.90
CA GLN A 642 10.87 -33.04 -36.79
C GLN A 642 11.54 -34.40 -36.47
N PHE A 643 11.36 -34.94 -35.26
CA PHE A 643 11.97 -36.23 -34.88
C PHE A 643 11.20 -37.43 -35.45
N HIS A 644 11.94 -38.39 -36.01
CA HIS A 644 11.39 -39.70 -36.31
C HIS A 644 11.40 -40.56 -35.04
N LEU A 645 10.25 -40.59 -34.34
CA LEU A 645 10.14 -41.23 -33.02
C LEU A 645 10.36 -42.76 -33.02
N SER A 646 10.23 -43.40 -34.18
CA SER A 646 10.50 -44.84 -34.37
C SER A 646 11.96 -45.16 -34.70
N GLU A 647 12.80 -44.15 -34.91
CA GLU A 647 14.22 -44.28 -35.26
C GLU A 647 15.12 -43.96 -34.06
N PRO A 648 16.38 -44.46 -34.04
CA PRO A 648 17.33 -44.09 -33.00
C PRO A 648 17.77 -42.64 -33.09
N TRP A 649 18.26 -42.15 -31.95
CA TRP A 649 18.84 -40.81 -31.83
C TRP A 649 20.00 -40.56 -32.79
N ASP A 650 20.72 -41.60 -33.21
CA ASP A 650 21.85 -41.55 -34.14
C ASP A 650 21.49 -41.98 -35.58
N SER A 651 20.21 -42.07 -35.92
CA SER A 651 19.78 -42.27 -37.31
C SER A 651 20.26 -41.11 -38.20
N PRO A 652 20.47 -41.34 -39.52
CA PRO A 652 20.90 -40.28 -40.42
C PRO A 652 20.01 -39.02 -40.37
N HIS A 653 18.72 -39.18 -40.07
CA HIS A 653 17.76 -38.08 -39.90
C HIS A 653 17.83 -37.45 -38.51
N ASN A 654 17.66 -38.22 -37.43
CA ASN A 654 17.59 -37.67 -36.07
C ASN A 654 18.93 -37.04 -35.62
N LYS A 655 20.06 -37.53 -36.15
CA LYS A 655 21.38 -36.99 -35.85
C LYS A 655 21.55 -35.54 -36.31
N THR A 656 20.83 -35.09 -37.35
CA THR A 656 20.88 -33.69 -37.83
C THR A 656 20.12 -32.72 -36.93
N LEU A 657 19.46 -33.21 -35.86
CA LEU A 657 18.72 -32.39 -34.91
C LEU A 657 19.47 -32.20 -33.58
N ILE A 658 20.65 -32.81 -33.42
CA ILE A 658 21.46 -32.76 -32.20
C ILE A 658 21.92 -31.32 -31.89
N ASP A 659 22.29 -30.56 -32.93
CA ASP A 659 22.73 -29.16 -32.84
C ASP A 659 21.58 -28.19 -32.46
N LYS A 660 20.32 -28.60 -32.66
CA LYS A 660 19.10 -27.87 -32.24
C LYS A 660 18.78 -28.05 -30.75
N ILE A 661 19.78 -28.24 -29.90
CA ILE A 661 19.61 -28.42 -28.45
C ILE A 661 18.85 -27.23 -27.82
N PRO A 662 17.69 -27.46 -27.17
CA PRO A 662 16.92 -26.42 -26.48
C PRO A 662 17.69 -25.75 -25.34
N ASP A 663 17.45 -24.46 -25.09
CA ASP A 663 18.17 -23.64 -24.09
C ASP A 663 18.15 -24.24 -22.67
N VAL A 664 17.06 -24.92 -22.32
CA VAL A 664 16.89 -25.58 -21.01
C VAL A 664 17.89 -26.72 -20.78
N TYR A 665 18.43 -27.33 -21.84
CA TYR A 665 19.42 -28.41 -21.76
C TYR A 665 20.87 -27.92 -22.00
N ARG A 666 21.05 -26.67 -22.42
CA ARG A 666 22.38 -26.11 -22.71
C ARG A 666 23.20 -25.94 -21.43
N SER A 667 24.47 -26.32 -21.53
CA SER A 667 25.50 -26.07 -20.53
C SER A 667 26.01 -24.62 -20.60
N GLY A 668 26.61 -24.11 -19.53
CA GLY A 668 27.42 -22.88 -19.60
C GLY A 668 28.72 -23.07 -20.40
N ASP A 669 29.13 -24.32 -20.64
CA ASP A 669 30.25 -24.68 -21.50
C ASP A 669 29.83 -24.68 -22.98
N ALA A 670 30.41 -23.74 -23.75
CA ALA A 670 30.15 -23.57 -25.17
C ALA A 670 30.59 -24.78 -26.01
N ALA A 671 31.67 -25.48 -25.64
CA ALA A 671 32.17 -26.64 -26.37
C ALA A 671 31.23 -27.85 -26.21
N LEU A 672 30.71 -28.09 -25.00
CA LEU A 672 29.72 -29.12 -24.75
C LEU A 672 28.39 -28.81 -25.47
N THR A 673 27.96 -27.55 -25.46
CA THR A 673 26.74 -27.12 -26.15
C THR A 673 26.85 -27.26 -27.67
N ALA A 674 27.98 -26.87 -28.26
CA ALA A 674 28.25 -27.06 -29.69
C ALA A 674 28.27 -28.54 -30.10
N ALA A 675 28.70 -29.42 -29.19
CA ALA A 675 28.64 -30.87 -29.37
C ALA A 675 27.25 -31.48 -29.11
N GLY A 676 26.24 -30.67 -28.77
CA GLY A 676 24.87 -31.13 -28.45
C GLY A 676 24.77 -31.92 -27.15
N LYS A 677 25.69 -31.69 -26.20
CA LYS A 677 25.73 -32.39 -24.92
C LYS A 677 25.04 -31.60 -23.80
N THR A 678 24.49 -32.32 -22.82
CA THR A 678 23.82 -31.76 -21.64
C THR A 678 24.44 -32.29 -20.35
N LEU A 679 24.48 -31.45 -19.31
CA LEU A 679 24.90 -31.82 -17.96
C LEU A 679 23.73 -32.26 -17.06
N ILE A 680 22.49 -31.88 -17.40
CA ILE A 680 21.30 -32.23 -16.61
C ILE A 680 20.93 -33.68 -16.89
N MET A 681 21.05 -34.56 -15.89
CA MET A 681 20.86 -36.02 -16.01
C MET A 681 19.96 -36.61 -14.93
N GLN A 682 19.29 -37.72 -15.25
CA GLN A 682 18.57 -38.54 -14.28
C GLN A 682 19.53 -39.53 -13.60
N PRO A 683 19.55 -39.65 -12.25
CA PRO A 683 20.21 -40.75 -11.56
C PRO A 683 19.53 -42.10 -11.89
N THR A 684 20.32 -43.11 -12.26
CA THR A 684 19.82 -44.45 -12.63
C THR A 684 20.52 -45.55 -11.81
N GLY A 685 19.73 -46.51 -11.32
CA GLY A 685 20.19 -47.58 -10.43
C GLY A 685 19.02 -48.42 -9.88
N GLU A 686 19.33 -49.55 -9.24
CA GLU A 686 18.31 -50.33 -8.52
C GLU A 686 17.83 -49.54 -7.30
N GLY A 687 16.51 -49.44 -7.10
CA GLY A 687 15.92 -48.68 -5.98
C GLY A 687 15.97 -47.15 -6.11
N LEU A 688 16.41 -46.58 -7.24
CA LEU A 688 16.43 -45.14 -7.47
C LEU A 688 15.18 -44.65 -8.22
N PHE A 689 15.07 -43.32 -8.42
CA PHE A 689 13.98 -42.68 -9.16
C PHE A 689 13.63 -43.38 -10.48
N ARG A 690 14.64 -43.90 -11.18
CA ARG A 690 14.48 -44.78 -12.34
C ARG A 690 14.96 -46.21 -12.01
N PRO A 691 14.06 -47.17 -11.72
CA PRO A 691 14.46 -48.55 -11.51
C PRO A 691 14.97 -49.17 -12.82
N ALA A 692 15.83 -50.19 -12.73
CA ALA A 692 16.45 -50.87 -13.86
C ALA A 692 15.49 -51.73 -14.73
N GLY A 693 14.16 -51.48 -14.71
CA GLY A 693 13.12 -52.26 -15.38
C GLY A 693 12.16 -51.45 -16.26
N GLU A 694 11.28 -52.13 -17.02
CA GLU A 694 10.40 -51.55 -18.05
C GLU A 694 9.13 -50.85 -17.51
N GLN A 695 8.91 -50.85 -16.20
CA GLN A 695 7.69 -50.32 -15.61
C GLN A 695 7.65 -48.78 -15.65
N PRO A 696 6.49 -48.17 -16.01
CA PRO A 696 6.34 -46.72 -15.97
C PRO A 696 6.45 -46.20 -14.54
N GLN A 697 7.36 -45.26 -14.30
CA GLN A 697 7.51 -44.60 -13.01
C GLN A 697 6.35 -43.63 -12.79
N ARG A 698 5.70 -43.68 -11.63
CA ARG A 698 4.57 -42.84 -11.25
C ARG A 698 4.84 -42.23 -9.88
N PHE A 699 4.19 -41.11 -9.55
CA PHE A 699 4.33 -40.49 -8.22
C PHE A 699 4.09 -41.47 -7.07
N ARG A 700 3.08 -42.35 -7.19
CA ARG A 700 2.76 -43.38 -6.16
C ARG A 700 3.86 -44.42 -5.92
N ASN A 701 4.85 -44.53 -6.79
CA ASN A 701 5.95 -45.49 -6.64
C ASN A 701 7.09 -44.91 -5.77
N ILE A 702 7.02 -43.62 -5.41
CA ILE A 702 8.05 -42.90 -4.65
C ILE A 702 7.58 -42.89 -3.19
N LEU A 703 7.93 -43.95 -2.47
CA LEU A 703 7.45 -44.25 -1.12
C LEU A 703 8.14 -43.41 -0.05
N ASP A 704 9.36 -42.93 -0.30
CA ASP A 704 10.08 -42.04 0.62
C ASP A 704 9.59 -40.58 0.54
N GLY A 705 8.70 -40.29 -0.41
CA GLY A 705 8.04 -39.00 -0.61
C GLY A 705 8.73 -38.10 -1.65
N LEU A 706 7.93 -37.37 -2.43
CA LEU A 706 8.43 -36.53 -3.53
C LEU A 706 9.39 -35.44 -3.07
N SER A 707 9.17 -34.84 -1.91
CA SER A 707 10.04 -33.80 -1.35
C SER A 707 11.37 -34.33 -0.78
N ASN A 708 11.54 -35.66 -0.70
CA ASN A 708 12.74 -36.32 -0.17
C ASN A 708 13.50 -37.13 -1.23
N THR A 709 13.06 -37.12 -2.49
CA THR A 709 13.70 -37.89 -3.55
C THR A 709 14.18 -36.99 -4.68
N ILE A 710 15.45 -37.15 -5.07
CA ILE A 710 16.08 -36.44 -6.18
C ILE A 710 15.69 -37.07 -7.52
N MET A 711 15.23 -36.23 -8.46
CA MET A 711 14.85 -36.58 -9.82
C MET A 711 15.93 -36.31 -10.85
N LEU A 712 16.55 -35.12 -10.79
CA LEU A 712 17.57 -34.67 -11.73
C LEU A 712 18.76 -34.10 -10.97
N VAL A 713 19.95 -34.33 -11.52
CA VAL A 713 21.22 -33.81 -11.02
C VAL A 713 22.03 -33.19 -12.15
N GLU A 714 22.99 -32.35 -11.79
CA GLU A 714 24.00 -31.86 -12.72
C GLU A 714 25.25 -32.78 -12.68
N ALA A 715 25.52 -33.48 -13.79
CA ALA A 715 26.68 -34.34 -13.96
C ALA A 715 27.93 -33.54 -14.32
N SER A 716 29.14 -34.06 -14.03
CA SER A 716 30.39 -33.39 -14.41
C SER A 716 30.58 -33.37 -15.94
N GLY A 717 31.39 -32.43 -16.45
CA GLY A 717 31.64 -32.28 -17.89
C GLY A 717 32.12 -33.55 -18.60
N GLU A 718 32.90 -34.39 -17.92
CA GLU A 718 33.35 -35.70 -18.43
C GLU A 718 32.19 -36.68 -18.68
N HIS A 719 31.12 -36.56 -17.88
CA HIS A 719 29.95 -37.43 -17.94
C HIS A 719 28.82 -36.84 -18.80
N ALA A 720 29.03 -35.68 -19.44
CA ALA A 720 28.07 -35.06 -20.34
C ALA A 720 27.83 -35.92 -21.60
N ASP A 721 26.57 -36.12 -21.97
CA ASP A 721 26.17 -36.92 -23.12
C ASP A 721 25.16 -36.18 -24.01
N ILE A 722 24.98 -36.68 -25.22
CA ILE A 722 24.13 -36.07 -26.25
C ILE A 722 22.67 -36.03 -25.76
N TRP A 723 22.02 -34.86 -25.84
CA TRP A 723 20.70 -34.65 -25.23
C TRP A 723 19.59 -35.52 -25.83
N THR A 724 19.71 -35.93 -27.10
CA THR A 724 18.75 -36.82 -27.77
C THR A 724 18.99 -38.30 -27.48
N LYS A 725 20.17 -38.66 -26.96
CA LYS A 725 20.56 -40.04 -26.67
C LYS A 725 19.82 -40.55 -25.42
N PRO A 726 19.24 -41.76 -25.47
CA PRO A 726 18.65 -42.39 -24.31
C PRO A 726 19.74 -42.94 -23.38
N ALA A 727 20.56 -42.06 -22.80
CA ALA A 727 21.58 -42.35 -21.80
C ALA A 727 21.53 -41.30 -20.66
N ASP A 728 21.84 -41.75 -19.43
CA ASP A 728 21.78 -40.95 -18.21
C ASP A 728 22.81 -41.46 -17.18
N LEU A 729 22.86 -40.83 -16.01
CA LEU A 729 23.93 -41.01 -15.03
C LEU A 729 23.72 -42.29 -14.19
N LYS A 730 24.56 -43.31 -14.38
CA LYS A 730 24.61 -44.49 -13.50
C LYS A 730 25.36 -44.15 -12.22
N VAL A 731 24.64 -44.11 -11.09
CA VAL A 731 25.17 -43.72 -9.77
C VAL A 731 25.51 -44.96 -8.95
N ASP A 732 26.65 -44.93 -8.25
CA ASP A 732 27.04 -45.91 -7.25
C ASP A 732 26.68 -45.35 -5.86
N LEU A 733 25.78 -46.02 -5.13
CA LEU A 733 25.34 -45.56 -3.80
C LEU A 733 26.44 -45.58 -2.74
N GLN A 734 27.55 -46.28 -2.98
CA GLN A 734 28.72 -46.24 -2.09
C GLN A 734 29.62 -45.01 -2.33
N ALA A 735 29.56 -44.44 -3.54
CA ALA A 735 30.27 -43.22 -3.93
C ALA A 735 29.37 -42.28 -4.76
N PRO A 736 28.24 -41.82 -4.20
CA PRO A 736 27.16 -41.22 -4.97
C PRO A 736 27.52 -39.87 -5.61
N THR A 737 28.53 -39.17 -5.07
CA THR A 737 28.99 -37.86 -5.56
C THR A 737 30.06 -37.93 -6.66
N ALA A 738 30.62 -39.10 -6.97
CA ALA A 738 31.83 -39.23 -7.79
C ALA A 738 31.70 -38.72 -9.24
N LYS A 739 30.48 -38.60 -9.77
CA LYS A 739 30.20 -38.22 -11.17
C LYS A 739 29.44 -36.90 -11.33
N LEU A 740 29.30 -36.14 -10.25
CA LEU A 740 28.53 -34.90 -10.22
C LEU A 740 29.42 -33.68 -10.50
N ASN A 741 28.82 -32.61 -11.00
CA ASN A 741 29.50 -31.35 -11.22
C ASN A 741 29.76 -30.62 -9.89
N ILE A 742 30.78 -31.04 -9.15
CA ILE A 742 31.20 -30.36 -7.90
C ILE A 742 32.17 -29.23 -8.28
N GLN A 743 31.70 -28.23 -9.04
CA GLN A 743 32.54 -27.13 -9.51
C GLN A 743 32.44 -25.85 -8.67
N GLN A 744 31.58 -25.81 -7.64
CA GLN A 744 31.44 -24.62 -6.78
C GLN A 744 32.00 -24.86 -5.36
N PRO A 745 32.45 -23.80 -4.66
CA PRO A 745 32.86 -23.90 -3.26
C PRO A 745 31.77 -24.44 -2.33
N GLU A 746 30.48 -24.31 -2.71
CA GLU A 746 29.33 -24.50 -1.81
C GLU A 746 28.52 -25.80 -2.00
N GLY A 747 28.53 -26.47 -3.16
CA GLY A 747 27.67 -27.65 -3.39
C GLY A 747 27.34 -28.00 -4.85
N PHE A 748 26.27 -28.77 -5.07
CA PHE A 748 25.70 -29.08 -6.40
C PHE A 748 24.18 -28.96 -6.42
N LEU A 749 23.59 -28.71 -7.59
CA LEU A 749 22.14 -28.53 -7.75
C LEU A 749 21.42 -29.85 -8.03
N ALA A 750 20.27 -30.01 -7.38
CA ALA A 750 19.36 -31.13 -7.63
C ALA A 750 17.89 -30.68 -7.69
N LEU A 751 17.14 -31.29 -8.58
CA LEU A 751 15.68 -31.19 -8.66
C LEU A 751 15.06 -32.34 -7.87
N PHE A 752 14.11 -32.02 -6.99
CA PHE A 752 13.35 -32.98 -6.19
C PHE A 752 12.04 -33.38 -6.87
N GLY A 753 11.47 -34.51 -6.42
CA GLY A 753 10.20 -35.08 -6.86
C GLY A 753 9.03 -34.10 -6.88
N ASP A 754 9.01 -33.16 -5.94
CA ASP A 754 7.99 -32.14 -5.76
C ASP A 754 8.19 -30.90 -6.64
N GLY A 755 9.24 -30.87 -7.47
CA GLY A 755 9.57 -29.76 -8.34
C GLY A 755 10.43 -28.67 -7.68
N GLN A 756 10.84 -28.83 -6.42
CA GLN A 756 11.79 -27.92 -5.78
C GLN A 756 13.20 -28.14 -6.30
N VAL A 757 13.94 -27.06 -6.53
CA VAL A 757 15.37 -27.10 -6.81
C VAL A 757 16.12 -26.71 -5.54
N ARG A 758 17.06 -27.55 -5.11
CA ARG A 758 17.88 -27.33 -3.93
C ARG A 758 19.37 -27.44 -4.28
N LEU A 759 20.18 -26.62 -3.63
CA LEU A 759 21.63 -26.77 -3.61
C LEU A 759 21.99 -27.71 -2.46
N LEU A 760 22.58 -28.87 -2.74
CA LEU A 760 23.12 -29.78 -1.73
C LEU A 760 24.55 -29.39 -1.40
N ARG A 761 24.82 -29.16 -0.11
CA ARG A 761 26.15 -28.74 0.35
C ARG A 761 27.18 -29.85 0.11
N ARG A 762 28.42 -29.48 -0.21
CA ARG A 762 29.53 -30.44 -0.34
C ARG A 762 29.79 -31.23 0.95
N THR A 763 29.46 -30.66 2.12
CA THR A 763 29.59 -31.30 3.43
C THR A 763 28.51 -32.34 3.73
N THR A 764 27.52 -32.52 2.85
CA THR A 764 26.45 -33.49 3.06
C THR A 764 27.04 -34.90 3.21
N PRO A 765 26.71 -35.64 4.29
CA PRO A 765 27.19 -37.00 4.47
C PRO A 765 26.79 -37.90 3.29
N SER A 766 27.71 -38.76 2.84
CA SER A 766 27.47 -39.68 1.71
C SER A 766 26.23 -40.56 1.92
N ALA A 767 25.96 -40.97 3.17
CA ALA A 767 24.76 -41.73 3.54
C ALA A 767 23.46 -40.92 3.38
N SER A 768 23.45 -39.64 3.80
CA SER A 768 22.29 -38.76 3.61
C SER A 768 22.03 -38.50 2.13
N PHE A 769 23.08 -38.39 1.31
CA PHE A 769 22.90 -38.23 -0.13
C PHE A 769 22.42 -39.52 -0.81
N ALA A 770 22.93 -40.69 -0.40
CA ALA A 770 22.44 -41.98 -0.89
C ALA A 770 20.94 -42.17 -0.59
N ALA A 771 20.49 -41.77 0.61
CA ALA A 771 19.08 -41.79 1.00
C ALA A 771 18.19 -40.84 0.18
N LEU A 772 18.72 -39.72 -0.31
CA LEU A 772 17.98 -38.80 -1.19
C LEU A 772 17.81 -39.31 -2.63
N LEU A 773 18.59 -40.32 -3.03
CA LEU A 773 18.52 -40.90 -4.38
C LEU A 773 17.55 -42.10 -4.46
N THR A 774 17.24 -42.73 -3.33
CA THR A 774 16.34 -43.89 -3.24
C THR A 774 14.86 -43.47 -3.27
N ILE A 775 14.00 -44.36 -3.77
CA ILE A 775 12.53 -44.15 -3.80
C ILE A 775 11.79 -44.92 -2.72
N ASN A 776 12.43 -45.88 -2.07
CA ASN A 776 11.82 -46.80 -1.10
C ASN A 776 12.79 -47.33 -0.04
N GLY A 777 13.87 -46.61 0.27
CA GLY A 777 14.87 -47.04 1.23
C GLY A 777 14.42 -46.89 2.70
N ARG A 778 13.36 -46.10 2.96
CA ARG A 778 12.78 -45.84 4.30
C ARG A 778 13.77 -45.24 5.31
N GLU A 779 14.85 -44.64 4.84
CA GLU A 779 15.81 -43.96 5.68
C GLU A 779 15.23 -42.63 6.22
N ARG A 780 15.62 -42.26 7.44
CA ARG A 780 15.17 -41.02 8.08
C ARG A 780 16.18 -39.90 7.81
N ILE A 781 15.72 -38.83 7.15
CA ILE A 781 16.56 -37.67 6.78
C ILE A 781 16.19 -36.48 7.66
N ASP A 782 16.74 -36.43 8.88
CA ASP A 782 16.46 -35.38 9.86
C ASP A 782 17.22 -34.07 9.59
N ASP A 783 18.22 -34.10 8.70
CA ASP A 783 19.18 -33.03 8.45
C ASP A 783 19.03 -32.34 7.07
N LEU A 784 17.92 -32.59 6.36
CA LEU A 784 17.72 -32.11 4.99
C LEU A 784 17.83 -30.58 4.87
N GLU A 785 17.19 -29.82 5.77
CA GLU A 785 17.26 -28.35 5.77
C GLU A 785 18.63 -27.83 6.24
N ALA A 786 19.38 -28.61 7.03
CA ALA A 786 20.73 -28.23 7.47
C ALA A 786 21.78 -28.42 6.35
N ASN A 787 21.52 -29.36 5.44
CA ASN A 787 22.45 -29.74 4.36
C ASN A 787 22.05 -29.21 2.97
N THR A 788 20.89 -28.56 2.84
CA THR A 788 20.41 -28.03 1.57
C THR A 788 19.98 -26.58 1.65
N ILE A 789 20.16 -25.84 0.56
CA ILE A 789 19.68 -24.45 0.42
C ILE A 789 18.56 -24.45 -0.62
N ARG A 790 17.37 -23.97 -0.22
CA ARG A 790 16.25 -23.79 -1.15
C ARG A 790 16.50 -22.57 -2.02
N LEU A 791 16.53 -22.75 -3.34
CA LEU A 791 16.65 -21.62 -4.26
C LEU A 791 15.29 -20.96 -4.47
N GLN A 792 15.18 -19.69 -4.09
CA GLN A 792 14.04 -18.85 -4.44
C GLN A 792 14.19 -18.38 -5.89
N LEU A 793 13.61 -19.14 -6.82
CA LEU A 793 13.61 -18.80 -8.24
C LEU A 793 12.38 -17.93 -8.54
N SER A 794 12.57 -16.74 -9.09
CA SER A 794 11.46 -15.94 -9.66
C SER A 794 10.93 -16.59 -10.94
N PRO A 795 9.63 -16.51 -11.27
CA PRO A 795 9.10 -17.08 -12.50
C PRO A 795 9.73 -16.38 -13.72
N ARG A 796 10.55 -17.10 -14.49
CA ARG A 796 11.11 -16.57 -15.73
C ARG A 796 9.99 -16.57 -16.79
N ARG A 797 9.44 -15.40 -17.10
CA ARG A 797 8.63 -15.21 -18.32
C ARG A 797 9.57 -15.36 -19.50
N ARG A 798 9.29 -16.31 -20.41
CA ARG A 798 10.06 -16.47 -21.65
C ARG A 798 9.92 -15.22 -22.54
N PRO A 799 11.01 -14.60 -23.01
CA PRO A 799 10.95 -13.65 -24.11
C PRO A 799 11.55 -14.26 -25.38
N ARG A 800 10.76 -14.30 -26.45
CA ARG A 800 11.23 -14.53 -27.83
C ARG A 800 11.51 -13.19 -28.55
N SER A 801 12.05 -12.18 -27.85
CA SER A 801 12.01 -10.79 -28.34
C SER A 801 13.31 -10.30 -28.98
N ARG A 802 13.14 -9.54 -30.07
CA ARG A 802 14.10 -8.64 -30.74
C ARG A 802 15.05 -7.86 -29.82
N THR A 803 14.66 -7.66 -28.56
CA THR A 803 15.36 -6.87 -27.55
C THR A 803 16.75 -7.42 -27.21
N LEU A 804 16.96 -8.74 -27.21
CA LEU A 804 18.28 -9.34 -26.95
C LEU A 804 19.29 -9.08 -28.08
N ALA A 805 18.84 -9.12 -29.34
CA ALA A 805 19.72 -8.82 -30.49
C ALA A 805 20.16 -7.35 -30.49
N MET A 806 19.26 -6.42 -30.13
CA MET A 806 19.60 -5.01 -29.97
C MET A 806 20.57 -4.79 -28.81
N GLN A 807 20.41 -5.51 -27.71
CA GLN A 807 21.29 -5.43 -26.55
C GLN A 807 22.73 -5.88 -26.88
N GLU A 808 22.89 -6.99 -27.61
CA GLU A 808 24.22 -7.44 -28.07
C GLU A 808 24.89 -6.44 -29.03
N GLU A 809 24.14 -5.80 -29.92
CA GLU A 809 24.67 -4.76 -30.80
C GLU A 809 25.10 -3.51 -30.01
N LEU A 810 24.29 -3.04 -29.06
CA LEU A 810 24.66 -1.89 -28.22
C LEU A 810 25.91 -2.16 -27.37
N LEU A 811 26.08 -3.39 -26.84
CA LEU A 811 27.30 -3.78 -26.13
C LEU A 811 28.54 -3.68 -27.04
N ARG A 812 28.43 -4.04 -28.33
CA ARG A 812 29.53 -3.89 -29.31
C ARG A 812 29.88 -2.43 -29.60
N LEU A 813 28.95 -1.50 -29.40
CA LEU A 813 29.17 -0.06 -29.57
C LEU A 813 29.82 0.60 -28.35
N GLY A 814 30.10 -0.16 -27.28
CA GLY A 814 30.70 0.35 -26.05
C GLY A 814 29.71 0.68 -24.95
N LEU A 815 28.45 0.23 -25.03
CA LEU A 815 27.43 0.51 -23.99
C LEU A 815 27.91 0.14 -22.58
N GLY A 816 28.66 -0.95 -22.43
CA GLY A 816 29.17 -1.35 -21.12
C GLY A 816 30.14 -0.33 -20.51
N GLU A 817 31.09 0.17 -21.29
CA GLU A 817 32.07 1.17 -20.84
C GLU A 817 31.41 2.53 -20.62
N PHE A 818 30.46 2.91 -21.50
CA PHE A 818 29.60 4.08 -21.32
C PHE A 818 28.84 4.05 -19.98
N LEU A 819 28.20 2.93 -19.63
CA LEU A 819 27.41 2.80 -18.41
C LEU A 819 28.25 2.80 -17.12
N ILE A 820 29.45 2.23 -17.17
CA ILE A 820 30.31 2.05 -15.98
C ILE A 820 31.22 3.27 -15.76
N ASN A 821 31.91 3.70 -16.81
CA ASN A 821 32.95 4.73 -16.74
C ASN A 821 32.53 6.07 -17.35
N GLY A 822 31.59 6.08 -18.30
CA GLY A 822 31.17 7.29 -19.00
C GLY A 822 30.19 8.17 -18.19
N ILE A 823 29.09 7.60 -17.72
CA ILE A 823 28.07 8.32 -16.92
C ILE A 823 28.36 8.24 -15.43
N GLY A 824 27.83 9.17 -14.62
CA GLY A 824 27.96 9.17 -13.15
C GLY A 824 26.96 8.24 -12.44
N ASN A 825 26.89 8.34 -11.12
CA ASN A 825 26.10 7.45 -10.26
C ASN A 825 24.68 7.99 -9.99
N GLN A 826 24.15 8.89 -10.80
CA GLN A 826 22.87 9.54 -10.52
C GLN A 826 22.01 9.60 -11.76
N VAL A 827 20.69 9.58 -11.58
CA VAL A 827 19.73 9.88 -12.63
C VAL A 827 18.62 10.75 -12.08
N SER A 828 18.32 11.83 -12.77
CA SER A 828 17.28 12.78 -12.40
C SER A 828 16.21 12.82 -13.48
N MET A 829 14.98 12.53 -13.11
CA MET A 829 13.80 12.75 -13.95
C MET A 829 13.17 14.09 -13.58
N ASN A 830 12.87 14.88 -14.60
CA ASN A 830 12.44 16.25 -14.47
C ASN A 830 11.18 16.50 -15.31
N LEU A 831 10.24 17.26 -14.75
CA LEU A 831 8.98 17.63 -15.40
C LEU A 831 8.95 19.15 -15.61
N TYR A 832 8.62 19.57 -16.83
CA TYR A 832 8.39 20.98 -17.16
C TYR A 832 6.94 21.38 -16.98
N ASP A 833 6.75 22.66 -16.72
CA ASP A 833 5.48 23.35 -16.78
C ASP A 833 4.93 23.35 -18.22
N GLY A 834 3.74 22.80 -18.37
CA GLY A 834 3.00 22.71 -19.62
C GLY A 834 1.56 22.29 -19.40
N ASP A 835 0.69 22.72 -20.33
CA ASP A 835 -0.75 22.43 -20.27
C ASP A 835 -1.05 20.95 -20.56
N PRO A 836 -1.54 20.17 -19.58
CA PRO A 836 -1.78 18.74 -19.76
C PRO A 836 -3.01 18.47 -20.62
N LEU A 837 -2.85 17.66 -21.67
CA LEU A 837 -3.96 17.22 -22.53
C LEU A 837 -4.90 16.23 -21.84
N VAL A 838 -4.43 15.51 -20.82
CA VAL A 838 -5.19 14.53 -20.03
C VAL A 838 -5.00 14.85 -18.54
N GLY A 839 -6.09 14.99 -17.78
CA GLY A 839 -6.01 15.17 -16.33
C GLY A 839 -5.35 13.95 -15.65
N PHE A 840 -4.29 14.18 -14.87
CA PHE A 840 -3.62 13.14 -14.07
C PHE A 840 -3.57 13.56 -12.61
N ASN A 841 -4.30 12.86 -11.75
CA ASN A 841 -4.28 13.11 -10.30
C ASN A 841 -3.06 12.44 -9.65
N THR A 842 -1.98 13.20 -9.52
CA THR A 842 -0.69 12.73 -8.95
C THR A 842 -0.83 12.25 -7.51
N LEU A 843 -1.60 12.94 -6.66
CA LEU A 843 -1.81 12.58 -5.26
C LEU A 843 -2.58 11.27 -5.11
N GLU A 844 -3.61 11.06 -5.93
CA GLU A 844 -4.33 9.79 -5.97
C GLU A 844 -3.43 8.66 -6.45
N TYR A 845 -2.65 8.89 -7.51
CA TYR A 845 -1.70 7.92 -8.04
C TYR A 845 -0.61 7.56 -7.01
N MET A 846 -0.05 8.55 -6.30
CA MET A 846 0.89 8.31 -5.20
C MET A 846 0.24 7.52 -4.07
N GLY A 847 -0.99 7.87 -3.69
CA GLY A 847 -1.77 7.13 -2.68
C GLY A 847 -2.02 5.68 -3.08
N GLN A 848 -2.38 5.42 -4.34
CA GLN A 848 -2.53 4.06 -4.88
C GLN A 848 -1.20 3.31 -4.92
N THR A 849 -0.10 3.99 -5.24
CA THR A 849 1.25 3.42 -5.29
C THR A 849 1.73 3.02 -3.90
N ILE A 850 1.62 3.91 -2.91
CA ILE A 850 1.95 3.63 -1.50
C ILE A 850 1.09 2.48 -0.95
N ARG A 851 -0.22 2.45 -1.27
CA ARG A 851 -1.11 1.32 -0.91
C ARG A 851 -0.75 0.02 -1.64
N GLY A 852 -0.22 0.10 -2.86
CA GLY A 852 0.25 -1.04 -3.65
C GLY A 852 1.54 -1.64 -3.10
N MET A 853 2.47 -0.79 -2.64
CA MET A 853 3.75 -1.18 -2.02
C MET A 853 3.55 -2.07 -0.79
N SER A 854 2.43 -1.93 -0.07
CA SER A 854 2.11 -2.74 1.11
C SER A 854 1.40 -4.07 0.81
N ARG A 855 0.97 -4.34 -0.44
CA ARG A 855 0.14 -5.52 -0.77
C ARG A 855 0.76 -6.55 -1.73
N ARG A 856 1.98 -6.34 -2.22
CA ARG A 856 2.79 -7.36 -2.93
C ARG A 856 4.20 -6.82 -3.09
N GLY A 857 5.20 -7.54 -2.57
CA GLY A 857 6.61 -7.15 -2.71
C GLY A 857 7.00 -6.97 -4.19
N GLY A 858 7.56 -5.80 -4.49
CA GLY A 858 8.20 -5.46 -5.76
C GLY A 858 7.54 -4.29 -6.49
N ILE A 859 8.31 -3.22 -6.70
CA ILE A 859 8.14 -2.32 -7.84
C ILE A 859 8.17 -3.23 -9.08
N GLY A 860 7.06 -3.34 -9.82
CA GLY A 860 7.07 -4.16 -11.03
C GLY A 860 8.14 -3.66 -12.00
N ASP A 861 8.92 -4.57 -12.60
CA ASP A 861 10.07 -4.32 -13.50
C ASP A 861 9.82 -3.31 -14.65
N ASN A 862 8.58 -2.88 -14.87
CA ASN A 862 8.18 -1.96 -15.93
C ASN A 862 7.82 -0.53 -15.44
N TRP A 863 7.83 -0.25 -14.13
CA TRP A 863 7.43 1.03 -13.54
C TRP A 863 8.29 2.21 -14.03
N LEU A 864 9.63 2.10 -13.95
CA LEU A 864 10.57 3.14 -14.36
C LEU A 864 10.51 3.45 -15.88
N MET A 865 10.06 2.48 -16.69
CA MET A 865 10.01 2.61 -18.14
C MET A 865 8.74 3.31 -18.63
N TRP A 866 7.59 3.06 -18.01
CA TRP A 866 6.31 3.61 -18.48
C TRP A 866 5.94 4.94 -17.85
N THR A 867 6.38 5.23 -16.63
CA THR A 867 6.03 6.49 -15.95
C THR A 867 6.50 7.73 -16.74
N PRO A 868 7.73 7.80 -17.29
CA PRO A 868 8.14 8.92 -18.14
C PRO A 868 7.37 9.00 -19.45
N LEU A 869 7.01 7.85 -20.05
CA LEU A 869 6.21 7.81 -21.28
C LEU A 869 4.79 8.32 -21.03
N ILE A 870 4.12 7.84 -19.97
CA ILE A 870 2.78 8.29 -19.57
C ILE A 870 2.81 9.78 -19.21
N ALA A 871 3.81 10.23 -18.44
CA ALA A 871 3.98 11.64 -18.10
C ALA A 871 4.25 12.52 -19.34
N SER A 872 5.04 12.03 -20.31
CA SER A 872 5.37 12.78 -21.54
C SER A 872 4.19 13.07 -22.47
N PHE A 873 3.10 12.30 -22.35
CA PHE A 873 1.86 12.60 -23.07
C PHE A 873 1.16 13.84 -22.51
N ASN A 874 1.40 14.18 -21.25
CA ASN A 874 0.76 15.29 -20.55
C ASN A 874 1.67 16.51 -20.44
N SER A 875 2.93 16.35 -20.06
CA SER A 875 3.84 17.47 -19.85
C SER A 875 5.23 17.14 -20.39
N PRO A 876 6.00 18.13 -20.86
CA PRO A 876 7.35 17.89 -21.32
C PRO A 876 8.22 17.35 -20.17
N VAL A 877 8.90 16.24 -20.40
CA VAL A 877 9.83 15.60 -19.46
C VAL A 877 11.24 15.54 -20.04
N TYR A 878 12.23 15.53 -19.16
CA TYR A 878 13.59 15.15 -19.49
C TYR A 878 14.23 14.34 -18.37
N VAL A 879 15.20 13.51 -18.75
CA VAL A 879 16.10 12.79 -17.85
C VAL A 879 17.48 13.43 -17.96
N SER A 880 18.13 13.66 -16.84
CA SER A 880 19.51 14.14 -16.74
C SER A 880 20.37 13.08 -16.07
N VAL A 881 21.56 12.85 -16.60
CA VAL A 881 22.57 11.94 -16.06
C VAL A 881 23.91 12.67 -16.06
N PRO A 882 24.60 12.82 -14.92
CA PRO A 882 25.93 13.44 -14.90
C PRO A 882 26.92 12.61 -15.72
N VAL A 883 27.91 13.26 -16.30
CA VAL A 883 28.98 12.66 -17.10
C VAL A 883 30.24 12.58 -16.24
N GLN A 884 30.76 11.37 -16.09
CA GLN A 884 31.99 11.12 -15.34
C GLN A 884 33.23 11.22 -16.26
N ASP A 885 33.14 10.69 -17.47
CA ASP A 885 34.18 10.79 -18.50
C ASP A 885 33.56 11.26 -19.82
N GLN A 886 33.87 12.51 -20.19
CA GLN A 886 33.32 13.13 -21.38
C GLN A 886 33.74 12.39 -22.67
N GLN A 887 34.98 11.89 -22.73
CA GLN A 887 35.49 11.24 -23.92
C GLN A 887 34.79 9.91 -24.17
N ILE A 888 34.60 9.08 -23.13
CA ILE A 888 33.88 7.81 -23.24
C ILE A 888 32.43 8.04 -23.69
N VAL A 889 31.77 9.07 -23.15
CA VAL A 889 30.39 9.42 -23.54
C VAL A 889 30.33 9.86 -24.99
N ASP A 890 31.24 10.73 -25.44
CA ASP A 890 31.28 11.22 -26.81
C ASP A 890 31.57 10.10 -27.82
N ASP A 891 32.54 9.24 -27.53
CA ASP A 891 32.89 8.09 -28.36
C ASP A 891 31.70 7.14 -28.50
N PHE A 892 31.00 6.85 -27.41
CA PHE A 892 29.79 6.02 -27.44
C PHE A 892 28.67 6.69 -28.27
N LEU A 893 28.40 7.98 -28.06
CA LEU A 893 27.39 8.71 -28.83
C LEU A 893 27.72 8.75 -30.32
N GLN A 894 29.00 8.89 -30.69
CA GLN A 894 29.44 8.88 -32.09
C GLN A 894 29.28 7.49 -32.74
N ASN A 895 29.58 6.42 -32.01
CA ASN A 895 29.35 5.05 -32.45
C ASN A 895 27.85 4.76 -32.60
N LEU A 896 27.04 5.22 -31.65
CA LEU A 896 25.59 5.11 -31.67
C LEU A 896 24.99 5.87 -32.87
N ASP A 897 25.46 7.07 -33.17
CA ASP A 897 25.03 7.87 -34.33
C ASP A 897 25.23 7.09 -35.64
N THR A 898 26.41 6.47 -35.80
CA THR A 898 26.76 5.69 -36.99
C THR A 898 25.85 4.46 -37.12
N TRP A 899 25.62 3.76 -36.01
CA TRP A 899 24.74 2.59 -35.99
C TRP A 899 23.28 2.98 -36.27
N LEU A 900 22.71 3.98 -35.58
CA LEU A 900 21.34 4.45 -35.77
C LEU A 900 21.08 4.94 -37.20
N ALA A 901 22.04 5.67 -37.80
CA ALA A 901 21.95 6.12 -39.19
C ALA A 901 21.89 4.94 -40.17
N SER A 902 22.57 3.83 -39.88
CA SER A 902 22.50 2.61 -40.70
C SER A 902 21.24 1.80 -40.42
N TYR A 903 20.85 1.66 -39.15
CA TYR A 903 19.73 0.84 -38.69
C TYR A 903 18.39 1.38 -39.20
N THR A 904 18.15 2.68 -39.01
CA THR A 904 16.90 3.35 -39.46
C THR A 904 16.71 3.32 -40.98
N ARG A 905 17.80 3.26 -41.76
CA ARG A 905 17.74 3.08 -43.24
C ARG A 905 17.41 1.65 -43.67
N GLN A 906 17.65 0.66 -42.82
CA GLN A 906 17.40 -0.76 -43.10
C GLN A 906 16.07 -1.25 -42.51
N SER A 907 15.47 -0.50 -41.58
CA SER A 907 14.34 -0.95 -40.75
C SER A 907 12.94 -0.74 -41.35
N ASP A 908 12.81 -0.48 -42.66
CA ASP A 908 11.51 -0.25 -43.30
C ASP A 908 10.78 -1.60 -43.46
N GLN A 909 10.24 -2.10 -42.34
CA GLN A 909 9.57 -3.39 -42.28
C GLN A 909 8.06 -3.21 -42.41
N ASP A 910 7.50 -3.82 -43.45
CA ASP A 910 6.08 -3.85 -43.71
C ASP A 910 5.44 -4.94 -42.83
N THR A 911 5.02 -4.58 -41.61
CA THR A 911 4.39 -5.50 -40.65
C THR A 911 2.89 -5.75 -40.93
N GLY A 912 2.40 -5.47 -42.15
CA GLY A 912 1.00 -5.63 -42.52
C GLY A 912 0.17 -4.37 -42.26
N TRP A 913 -0.80 -4.42 -41.33
CA TRP A 913 -1.78 -3.33 -41.11
C TRP A 913 -1.20 -1.98 -40.66
N PHE A 914 0.06 -1.95 -40.18
CA PHE A 914 0.78 -0.71 -39.84
C PHE A 914 2.24 -0.83 -40.31
N ARG A 915 2.73 0.21 -41.00
CA ARG A 915 4.16 0.38 -41.35
C ARG A 915 4.85 1.13 -40.21
N ILE A 916 5.95 0.57 -39.70
CA ILE A 916 6.78 1.22 -38.69
C ILE A 916 7.93 1.90 -39.42
N LYS A 917 7.90 3.22 -39.55
CA LYS A 917 9.03 3.99 -40.09
C LYS A 917 9.89 4.48 -38.94
N GLN A 918 11.21 4.48 -39.15
CA GLN A 918 12.16 4.99 -38.18
C GLN A 918 13.07 5.99 -38.87
N GLU A 919 13.35 7.11 -38.23
CA GLU A 919 14.30 8.09 -38.75
C GLU A 919 15.25 8.54 -37.64
N PHE A 920 16.51 8.79 -38.00
CA PHE A 920 17.52 9.38 -37.14
C PHE A 920 18.05 10.67 -37.79
N TYR A 921 18.15 11.75 -37.02
CA TYR A 921 18.70 13.02 -37.49
C TYR A 921 19.38 13.79 -36.35
N ARG A 922 20.19 14.78 -36.74
CA ARG A 922 20.88 15.72 -35.86
C ARG A 922 20.62 17.14 -36.36
N TRP A 923 20.75 18.11 -35.47
CA TRP A 923 20.69 19.52 -35.83
C TRP A 923 21.73 20.31 -35.03
N ASP A 924 22.05 21.51 -35.52
CA ASP A 924 22.96 22.42 -34.84
C ASP A 924 22.16 23.41 -34.01
N THR A 925 22.61 23.71 -32.79
CA THR A 925 22.06 24.77 -31.95
C THR A 925 22.94 26.02 -31.97
N ALA A 926 22.44 27.13 -31.45
CA ALA A 926 23.18 28.39 -31.39
C ALA A 926 24.41 28.36 -30.43
N GLN A 927 24.58 27.30 -29.65
CA GLN A 927 25.54 27.20 -28.54
C GLN A 927 26.56 26.06 -28.72
N ASP A 928 26.87 25.68 -29.97
CA ASP A 928 27.84 24.63 -30.31
C ASP A 928 27.53 23.25 -29.69
N VAL A 929 26.25 23.00 -29.38
CA VAL A 929 25.76 21.67 -28.98
C VAL A 929 25.23 20.97 -30.22
N GLN A 930 25.43 19.64 -30.31
CA GLN A 930 24.88 18.81 -31.38
C GLN A 930 23.79 17.84 -30.84
N PRO A 931 22.53 18.29 -30.73
CA PRO A 931 21.44 17.39 -30.37
C PRO A 931 21.12 16.33 -31.43
N ARG A 932 20.55 15.23 -30.94
CA ARG A 932 20.20 14.02 -31.71
C ARG A 932 18.73 13.70 -31.53
N ALA A 933 18.11 13.10 -32.54
CA ALA A 933 16.74 12.62 -32.47
C ALA A 933 16.55 11.28 -33.17
N VAL A 934 15.73 10.42 -32.56
CA VAL A 934 15.13 9.24 -33.20
C VAL A 934 13.62 9.42 -33.24
N SER A 935 13.03 9.17 -34.41
CA SER A 935 11.59 9.12 -34.58
C SER A 935 11.12 7.70 -34.89
N LEU A 936 10.01 7.29 -34.27
CA LEU A 936 9.33 6.03 -34.49
C LEU A 936 7.88 6.32 -34.90
N GLN A 937 7.57 6.10 -36.16
CA GLN A 937 6.24 6.33 -36.72
C GLN A 937 5.47 5.03 -36.85
N PHE A 938 4.33 4.93 -36.15
CA PHE A 938 3.36 3.83 -36.22
C PHE A 938 2.10 4.33 -36.93
N GLY A 939 2.02 4.14 -38.25
CA GLY A 939 0.92 4.70 -39.05
C GLY A 939 0.87 6.24 -38.95
N PRO A 940 -0.22 6.85 -38.45
CA PRO A 940 -0.32 8.31 -38.29
C PRO A 940 0.38 8.85 -37.03
N ILE A 941 0.79 7.99 -36.09
CA ILE A 941 1.36 8.40 -34.80
C ILE A 941 2.88 8.40 -34.91
N THR A 942 3.56 9.48 -34.49
CA THR A 942 5.02 9.56 -34.47
C THR A 942 5.52 9.89 -33.07
N PHE A 943 6.32 9.00 -32.50
CA PHE A 943 7.07 9.23 -31.27
C PHE A 943 8.46 9.77 -31.62
N ARG A 944 8.95 10.74 -30.86
CA ARG A 944 10.30 11.32 -31.03
C ARG A 944 11.00 11.36 -29.69
N PHE A 945 12.27 10.98 -29.69
CA PHE A 945 13.17 11.05 -28.53
C PHE A 945 14.35 11.93 -28.89
N PHE A 946 14.70 12.88 -28.03
CA PHE A 946 15.75 13.86 -28.27
C PHE A 946 16.83 13.74 -27.20
N TRP A 947 18.11 13.81 -27.54
CA TRP A 947 19.17 13.81 -26.52
C TRP A 947 20.39 14.61 -26.94
N ALA A 948 21.12 15.13 -25.95
CA ALA A 948 22.38 15.85 -26.13
C ALA A 948 23.22 15.78 -24.85
N ARG A 949 24.54 15.82 -24.99
CA ARG A 949 25.44 16.14 -23.88
C ARG A 949 25.60 17.66 -23.82
N ILE A 950 25.31 18.26 -22.67
CA ILE A 950 25.36 19.71 -22.42
C ILE A 950 26.16 19.88 -21.12
N GLY A 951 27.27 20.62 -21.18
CA GLY A 951 28.22 20.68 -20.07
C GLY A 951 28.66 19.29 -19.60
N ASP A 952 28.62 19.08 -18.29
CA ASP A 952 28.96 17.81 -17.62
C ASP A 952 27.76 16.86 -17.48
N HIS A 953 26.71 17.02 -18.29
CA HIS A 953 25.49 16.21 -18.19
C HIS A 953 25.00 15.70 -19.55
N LEU A 954 24.44 14.48 -19.55
CA LEU A 954 23.73 13.89 -20.68
C LEU A 954 22.22 14.01 -20.44
N HIS A 955 21.52 14.66 -21.36
CA HIS A 955 20.08 14.90 -21.27
C HIS A 955 19.31 14.11 -22.33
N LEU A 956 18.25 13.43 -21.90
CA LEU A 956 17.26 12.79 -22.77
C LEU A 956 15.91 13.49 -22.57
N ALA A 957 15.44 14.19 -23.60
CA ALA A 957 14.24 15.02 -23.57
C ALA A 957 13.13 14.47 -24.46
N SER A 958 11.89 14.72 -24.03
CA SER A 958 10.67 14.43 -24.81
C SER A 958 10.36 15.49 -25.87
N LYS A 959 10.93 16.69 -25.75
CA LYS A 959 10.77 17.83 -26.66
C LYS A 959 12.13 18.46 -26.96
N PRO A 960 12.37 18.96 -28.19
CA PRO A 960 13.68 19.48 -28.58
C PRO A 960 14.02 20.79 -27.85
N PHE A 961 13.04 21.67 -27.63
CA PHE A 961 13.27 22.97 -26.97
C PHE A 961 13.84 22.84 -25.55
N ILE A 962 13.62 21.71 -24.87
CA ILE A 962 14.19 21.47 -23.53
C ILE A 962 15.72 21.45 -23.60
N LEU A 963 16.29 20.89 -24.67
CA LEU A 963 17.74 20.85 -24.86
C LEU A 963 18.30 22.25 -25.15
N ASP A 964 17.54 23.09 -25.84
CA ASP A 964 17.92 24.48 -26.09
C ASP A 964 17.89 25.31 -24.78
N ASP A 965 16.84 25.14 -23.95
CA ASP A 965 16.73 25.79 -22.64
C ASP A 965 17.89 25.39 -21.71
N LEU A 966 18.23 24.09 -21.66
CA LEU A 966 19.33 23.58 -20.83
C LEU A 966 20.70 24.08 -21.30
N ALA A 967 20.92 24.15 -22.62
CA ALA A 967 22.16 24.69 -23.16
C ALA A 967 22.31 26.19 -22.86
N ALA A 968 21.20 26.95 -22.88
CA ALA A 968 21.22 28.37 -22.53
C ALA A 968 21.54 28.60 -21.06
N LEU A 969 20.96 27.80 -20.16
CA LEU A 969 21.26 27.86 -18.73
C LEU A 969 22.71 27.52 -18.43
N GLN A 970 23.28 26.51 -19.11
CA GLN A 970 24.69 26.17 -18.97
C GLN A 970 25.58 27.34 -19.40
N ALA A 971 25.29 27.97 -20.53
CA ALA A 971 26.04 29.13 -21.01
C ALA A 971 25.97 30.32 -20.03
N GLU A 972 24.81 30.57 -19.42
CA GLU A 972 24.65 31.61 -18.40
C GLU A 972 25.44 31.32 -17.11
N GLN A 973 25.51 30.05 -16.69
CA GLN A 973 26.30 29.63 -15.53
C GLN A 973 27.81 29.67 -15.77
N ASP A 974 28.26 29.36 -16.99
CA ASP A 974 29.67 29.47 -17.37
C ASP A 974 30.14 30.95 -17.37
N ASP A 975 29.24 31.89 -17.67
CA ASP A 975 29.48 33.34 -17.64
C ASP A 975 29.36 33.95 -16.21
N ALA A 976 28.46 33.42 -15.39
CA ALA A 976 28.27 33.83 -13.99
C ALA A 976 29.16 32.99 -13.07
N LYS A 977 30.38 33.45 -12.74
CA LYS A 977 31.20 32.90 -11.64
C LYS A 977 30.51 33.08 -10.27
N VAL A 978 29.46 32.31 -10.00
CA VAL A 978 28.68 32.37 -8.76
C VAL A 978 28.36 30.96 -8.29
N SER A 979 28.93 30.65 -7.14
CA SER A 979 28.53 29.59 -6.22
C SER A 979 27.08 29.80 -5.79
N GLY A 980 26.19 28.89 -6.17
CA GLY A 980 24.80 28.89 -5.74
C GLY A 980 24.34 27.46 -5.51
N THR A 981 24.89 26.83 -4.48
CA THR A 981 24.32 25.59 -3.94
C THR A 981 23.05 25.97 -3.19
N ASP A 982 21.88 25.85 -3.83
CA ASP A 982 20.74 25.31 -3.08
C ASP A 982 21.29 24.05 -2.41
N GLU A 983 21.20 23.92 -1.09
CA GLU A 983 21.76 22.79 -0.35
C GLU A 983 21.36 21.48 -1.04
N ALA A 984 22.30 20.92 -1.80
CA ALA A 984 22.01 19.79 -2.66
C ALA A 984 21.61 18.64 -1.75
N ALA A 985 20.38 18.13 -1.89
CA ALA A 985 19.86 17.12 -0.99
C ALA A 985 20.80 15.91 -1.00
N HIS A 986 21.38 15.60 0.16
CA HIS A 986 22.34 14.52 0.31
C HIS A 986 21.62 13.23 0.69
N GLY A 987 21.61 12.25 -0.22
CA GLY A 987 20.88 11.00 -0.01
C GLY A 987 21.06 9.98 -1.14
N HIS A 988 20.22 8.95 -1.10
CA HIS A 988 20.14 7.92 -2.15
C HIS A 988 18.96 8.14 -3.09
N ALA A 989 17.91 8.82 -2.62
CA ALA A 989 16.84 9.33 -3.46
C ALA A 989 16.36 10.70 -2.97
N MET A 990 15.96 11.55 -3.91
CA MET A 990 15.37 12.87 -3.66
C MET A 990 14.13 13.05 -4.53
N LEU A 991 13.09 13.64 -3.97
CA LEU A 991 11.94 14.19 -4.68
C LEU A 991 11.82 15.67 -4.34
N ARG A 992 11.64 16.51 -5.35
CA ARG A 992 11.48 17.95 -5.19
C ARG A 992 10.29 18.47 -6.01
N LEU A 993 9.39 19.24 -5.38
CA LEU A 993 8.26 19.92 -6.03
C LEU A 993 8.44 21.42 -5.92
N ARG A 994 8.28 22.15 -7.04
CA ARG A 994 8.44 23.61 -7.11
C ARG A 994 7.13 24.30 -7.55
N PRO A 995 6.11 24.42 -6.68
CA PRO A 995 4.85 25.07 -7.03
C PRO A 995 4.98 26.51 -7.54
N GLU A 996 6.04 27.23 -7.17
CA GLU A 996 6.34 28.57 -7.68
C GLU A 996 6.53 28.64 -9.21
N HIS A 997 6.90 27.53 -9.85
CA HIS A 997 7.09 27.44 -11.29
C HIS A 997 5.84 26.96 -12.05
N TRP A 998 4.70 26.78 -11.36
CA TRP A 998 3.48 26.26 -11.95
C TRP A 998 2.67 27.40 -12.61
N ASP A 999 3.03 27.78 -13.84
CA ASP A 999 2.30 28.81 -14.59
C ASP A 999 1.18 28.21 -15.46
N GLN A 1000 1.52 27.22 -16.29
CA GLN A 1000 0.62 26.58 -17.27
C GLN A 1000 -0.12 25.37 -16.71
N VAL A 1001 0.50 24.62 -15.79
CA VAL A 1001 -0.10 23.44 -15.17
C VAL A 1001 -1.12 23.80 -14.09
N LEU A 1002 -0.97 24.98 -13.47
CA LEU A 1002 -1.76 25.40 -12.31
C LEU A 1002 -3.27 25.46 -12.60
N PRO A 1003 -3.77 26.02 -13.72
CA PRO A 1003 -5.20 25.98 -14.04
C PRO A 1003 -5.76 24.55 -14.09
N SER A 1004 -5.03 23.61 -14.70
CA SER A 1004 -5.43 22.20 -14.81
C SER A 1004 -5.36 21.48 -13.46
N PHE A 1005 -4.37 21.80 -12.62
CA PHE A 1005 -4.31 21.32 -11.25
C PHE A 1005 -5.49 21.83 -10.39
N HIS A 1006 -5.80 23.13 -10.48
CA HIS A 1006 -6.96 23.73 -9.81
C HIS A 1006 -8.27 23.12 -10.30
N LEU A 1007 -8.39 22.81 -11.59
CA LEU A 1007 -9.55 22.13 -12.16
C LEU A 1007 -9.71 20.73 -11.56
N GLY A 1008 -8.65 19.92 -11.55
CA GLY A 1008 -8.69 18.58 -10.94
C GLY A 1008 -9.07 18.61 -9.46
N TRP A 1009 -8.54 19.56 -8.70
CA TRP A 1009 -8.95 19.78 -7.30
C TRP A 1009 -10.43 20.17 -7.17
N SER A 1010 -10.90 21.07 -8.03
CA SER A 1010 -12.28 21.55 -8.09
C SER A 1010 -13.25 20.41 -8.42
N GLU A 1011 -12.87 19.51 -9.33
CA GLU A 1011 -13.63 18.31 -9.69
C GLU A 1011 -13.72 17.33 -8.51
N SER A 1012 -12.60 17.06 -7.83
CA SER A 1012 -12.58 16.26 -6.60
C SER A 1012 -13.45 16.86 -5.49
N HIS A 1013 -13.42 18.19 -5.31
CA HIS A 1013 -14.29 18.88 -4.35
C HIS A 1013 -15.77 18.73 -4.69
N ARG A 1014 -16.13 18.84 -5.97
CA ARG A 1014 -17.50 18.62 -6.44
C ARG A 1014 -17.93 17.19 -6.21
N GLU A 1015 -17.12 16.20 -6.58
CA GLU A 1015 -17.43 14.77 -6.36
C GLU A 1015 -17.64 14.47 -4.87
N ALA A 1016 -16.71 14.89 -4.02
CA ALA A 1016 -16.81 14.70 -2.57
C ALA A 1016 -18.05 15.39 -1.95
N CYS A 1017 -18.46 16.54 -2.50
CA CYS A 1017 -19.67 17.26 -2.07
C CYS A 1017 -20.95 16.55 -2.54
N LEU A 1018 -20.99 16.06 -3.78
CA LEU A 1018 -22.14 15.32 -4.31
C LEU A 1018 -22.35 13.99 -3.56
N ASP A 1019 -21.27 13.33 -3.13
CA ASP A 1019 -21.30 12.13 -2.28
C ASP A 1019 -21.91 12.36 -0.88
N ASN A 1020 -22.10 13.62 -0.46
CA ASN A 1020 -22.77 13.96 0.79
C ASN A 1020 -24.29 14.11 0.63
N LEU A 1021 -24.79 14.36 -0.59
CA LEU A 1021 -26.19 14.70 -0.81
C LEU A 1021 -27.16 13.55 -0.55
N GLY A 1022 -26.76 12.29 -0.80
CA GLY A 1022 -27.58 11.11 -0.48
C GLY A 1022 -27.90 11.00 1.02
N PRO A 1023 -26.86 10.88 1.90
CA PRO A 1023 -27.06 10.81 3.35
C PRO A 1023 -27.82 12.01 3.91
N LEU A 1024 -27.52 13.22 3.43
CA LEU A 1024 -28.22 14.45 3.85
C LEU A 1024 -29.68 14.47 3.40
N SER A 1025 -29.99 14.03 2.18
CA SER A 1025 -31.38 13.89 1.70
C SER A 1025 -32.17 12.90 2.53
N SER A 1026 -31.55 11.78 2.91
CA SER A 1026 -32.16 10.77 3.79
C SER A 1026 -32.46 11.33 5.17
N VAL A 1027 -31.56 12.13 5.73
CA VAL A 1027 -31.75 12.79 7.04
C VAL A 1027 -32.81 13.89 6.95
N GLN A 1028 -32.78 14.70 5.89
CA GLN A 1028 -33.74 15.77 5.64
C GLN A 1028 -35.19 15.25 5.60
N ARG A 1029 -35.43 14.09 4.97
CA ARG A 1029 -36.75 13.44 4.96
C ARG A 1029 -37.26 13.04 6.34
N ALA A 1030 -36.36 12.85 7.31
CA ALA A 1030 -36.67 12.41 8.66
C ALA A 1030 -36.69 13.56 9.70
N LEU A 1031 -36.37 14.79 9.29
CA LEU A 1031 -36.41 15.97 10.16
C LEU A 1031 -37.85 16.34 10.49
N ARG A 1032 -38.07 16.80 11.73
CA ARG A 1032 -39.37 17.20 12.27
C ARG A 1032 -39.45 18.71 12.45
N SER A 1033 -40.67 19.25 12.47
CA SER A 1033 -40.91 20.63 12.95
C SER A 1033 -40.50 20.71 14.42
N GLY A 1034 -39.46 21.50 14.74
CA GLY A 1034 -38.90 21.63 16.09
C GLY A 1034 -37.58 20.87 16.34
N ASP A 1035 -37.00 20.21 15.33
CA ASP A 1035 -35.63 19.65 15.44
C ASP A 1035 -34.52 20.75 15.42
N GLY A 1036 -34.88 22.01 15.19
CA GLY A 1036 -34.01 23.18 15.37
C GLY A 1036 -34.13 23.74 16.78
N ASN A 1037 -33.02 23.84 17.52
CA ASN A 1037 -33.01 24.55 18.80
C ASN A 1037 -33.30 26.04 18.57
N GLU A 1038 -34.14 26.61 19.44
CA GLU A 1038 -34.37 28.04 19.61
C GLU A 1038 -33.05 28.77 19.89
N HIS A 1039 -32.36 29.24 18.86
CA HIS A 1039 -31.32 30.26 19.01
C HIS A 1039 -31.55 31.38 18.00
N GLU A 1040 -31.71 32.58 18.55
CA GLU A 1040 -31.96 33.84 17.88
C GLU A 1040 -30.96 34.07 16.73
N HIS A 1041 -31.44 34.11 15.48
CA HIS A 1041 -31.12 35.12 14.45
C HIS A 1041 -31.65 34.70 13.06
N GLY A 1042 -32.79 35.26 12.65
CA GLY A 1042 -33.13 35.78 11.31
C GLY A 1042 -32.87 35.02 9.98
N ASP A 1043 -32.22 33.86 9.95
CA ASP A 1043 -31.93 33.08 8.72
C ASP A 1043 -32.50 31.64 8.83
N GLU A 1044 -33.76 31.47 8.42
CA GLU A 1044 -34.47 30.18 8.41
C GLU A 1044 -33.70 29.06 7.69
N HIS A 1045 -32.88 29.40 6.68
CA HIS A 1045 -32.08 28.42 5.95
C HIS A 1045 -30.87 27.93 6.74
N GLY A 1046 -30.28 28.77 7.61
CA GLY A 1046 -29.17 28.39 8.48
C GLY A 1046 -29.59 27.42 9.57
N GLU A 1047 -30.74 27.66 10.20
CA GLU A 1047 -31.30 26.80 11.25
C GLU A 1047 -31.63 25.40 10.73
N GLN A 1048 -32.23 25.31 9.54
CA GLN A 1048 -32.60 24.03 8.92
C GLN A 1048 -31.36 23.20 8.53
N GLN A 1049 -30.31 23.84 8.01
CA GLN A 1049 -29.04 23.17 7.73
C GLN A 1049 -28.40 22.62 9.01
N HIS A 1050 -28.37 23.40 10.08
CA HIS A 1050 -27.80 22.95 11.36
C HIS A 1050 -28.55 21.76 11.95
N ALA A 1051 -29.90 21.75 11.91
CA ALA A 1051 -30.70 20.62 12.36
C ALA A 1051 -30.39 19.34 11.55
N MET A 1052 -30.27 19.47 10.23
CA MET A 1052 -29.89 18.37 9.34
C MET A 1052 -28.50 17.83 9.67
N GLU A 1053 -27.49 18.69 9.79
CA GLU A 1053 -26.12 18.29 10.12
C GLU A 1053 -26.04 17.65 11.50
N ALA A 1054 -26.78 18.16 12.49
CA ALA A 1054 -26.84 17.59 13.84
C ALA A 1054 -27.46 16.19 13.85
N LEU A 1055 -28.53 15.96 13.07
CA LEU A 1055 -29.12 14.63 12.96
C LEU A 1055 -28.22 13.68 12.16
N ALA A 1056 -27.57 14.16 11.10
CA ALA A 1056 -26.61 13.40 10.32
C ALA A 1056 -25.41 12.96 11.19
N ALA A 1057 -24.90 13.83 12.06
CA ALA A 1057 -23.85 13.49 13.01
C ALA A 1057 -24.29 12.38 13.99
N LYS A 1058 -25.55 12.38 14.44
CA LYS A 1058 -26.10 11.33 15.32
C LYS A 1058 -26.27 9.98 14.61
N VAL A 1059 -26.70 9.97 13.35
CA VAL A 1059 -26.99 8.73 12.60
C VAL A 1059 -25.75 8.13 11.93
N TYR A 1060 -24.91 8.99 11.34
CA TYR A 1060 -23.75 8.57 10.55
C TYR A 1060 -22.41 8.75 11.27
N ASP A 1061 -22.38 9.31 12.49
CA ASP A 1061 -21.14 9.64 13.21
C ASP A 1061 -20.18 10.47 12.34
N THR A 1062 -20.76 11.44 11.62
CA THR A 1062 -20.09 12.25 10.61
C THR A 1062 -20.76 13.61 10.45
N HIS A 1063 -19.94 14.66 10.42
CA HIS A 1063 -20.30 16.01 10.00
C HIS A 1063 -19.97 16.19 8.52
N TYR A 1064 -20.96 16.68 7.77
CA TYR A 1064 -20.86 16.92 6.34
C TYR A 1064 -20.58 18.40 6.11
N PHE A 1065 -19.68 18.72 5.18
CA PHE A 1065 -19.39 20.10 4.80
C PHE A 1065 -19.16 20.18 3.29
N CYS A 1066 -19.31 21.35 2.68
CA CYS A 1066 -18.91 21.57 1.28
C CYS A 1066 -17.47 22.08 1.24
N PRO A 1067 -16.54 21.41 0.53
CA PRO A 1067 -15.14 21.87 0.44
C PRO A 1067 -14.98 23.24 -0.23
N ALA A 1068 -15.97 23.67 -1.02
CA ALA A 1068 -15.99 24.98 -1.67
C ALA A 1068 -16.72 26.06 -0.85
N GLY A 1069 -17.15 25.78 0.39
CA GLY A 1069 -17.87 26.73 1.24
C GLY A 1069 -19.38 26.84 0.95
N GLY A 1070 -19.91 25.97 0.09
CA GLY A 1070 -21.35 25.92 -0.21
C GLY A 1070 -22.22 25.44 0.95
N ARG A 1071 -23.49 25.86 0.93
CA ARG A 1071 -24.52 25.43 1.89
C ARG A 1071 -25.30 24.25 1.35
N TYR A 1072 -25.80 23.40 2.24
CA TYR A 1072 -26.68 22.29 1.91
C TYR A 1072 -28.12 22.69 2.18
N VAL A 1073 -28.90 22.85 1.10
CA VAL A 1073 -30.26 23.39 1.17
C VAL A 1073 -31.26 22.33 0.71
N PRO A 1074 -32.36 22.11 1.44
CA PRO A 1074 -33.41 21.22 0.99
C PRO A 1074 -34.14 21.79 -0.23
N THR A 1075 -34.55 20.89 -1.11
CA THR A 1075 -35.42 21.20 -2.25
C THR A 1075 -36.85 21.48 -1.77
N ALA A 1076 -37.64 22.19 -2.59
CA ALA A 1076 -39.01 22.57 -2.24
C ALA A 1076 -39.94 21.37 -1.94
N ASP A 1077 -39.64 20.19 -2.48
CA ASP A 1077 -40.37 18.95 -2.20
C ASP A 1077 -39.99 18.31 -0.84
N GLY A 1078 -38.95 18.82 -0.16
CA GLY A 1078 -38.43 18.31 1.11
C GLY A 1078 -37.75 16.95 1.03
N LYS A 1079 -37.64 16.35 -0.17
CA LYS A 1079 -37.16 14.98 -0.38
C LYS A 1079 -35.68 14.88 -0.69
N ARG A 1080 -35.08 15.97 -1.19
CA ARG A 1080 -33.69 16.03 -1.64
C ARG A 1080 -32.98 17.25 -1.08
N VAL A 1081 -31.67 17.15 -0.98
CA VAL A 1081 -30.76 18.23 -0.61
C VAL A 1081 -29.88 18.57 -1.81
N VAL A 1082 -29.63 19.85 -2.01
CA VAL A 1082 -28.73 20.37 -3.04
C VAL A 1082 -27.64 21.22 -2.40
N CYS A 1083 -26.46 21.24 -3.01
CA CYS A 1083 -25.42 22.18 -2.65
C CYS A 1083 -25.62 23.49 -3.42
N THR A 1084 -25.51 24.64 -2.76
CA THR A 1084 -25.60 25.96 -3.42
C THR A 1084 -24.53 26.15 -4.49
N GLU A 1085 -23.34 25.60 -4.27
CA GLU A 1085 -22.19 25.71 -5.18
C GLU A 1085 -22.18 24.60 -6.24
N HIS A 1086 -22.33 23.35 -5.81
CA HIS A 1086 -22.15 22.18 -6.68
C HIS A 1086 -23.44 21.59 -7.26
N GLY A 1087 -24.61 22.14 -6.90
CA GLY A 1087 -25.91 21.68 -7.41
C GLY A 1087 -26.32 20.31 -6.85
N SER A 1088 -26.78 19.43 -7.73
CA SER A 1088 -27.26 18.07 -7.38
C SER A 1088 -26.61 17.00 -8.26
N ALA A 1089 -26.74 15.72 -7.90
CA ALA A 1089 -26.22 14.63 -8.74
C ALA A 1089 -26.80 14.62 -10.18
N LEU A 1090 -28.05 15.08 -10.35
CA LEU A 1090 -28.72 15.16 -11.65
C LEU A 1090 -28.50 16.50 -12.38
N ALA A 1091 -28.01 17.51 -11.67
CA ALA A 1091 -27.72 18.82 -12.21
C ALA A 1091 -26.45 19.38 -11.54
N PRO A 1092 -25.28 18.76 -11.78
CA PRO A 1092 -24.03 19.17 -11.14
C PRO A 1092 -23.59 20.53 -11.68
N ARG A 1093 -23.04 21.34 -10.79
CA ARG A 1093 -22.46 22.66 -11.09
C ARG A 1093 -21.00 22.68 -10.66
N GLN A 1094 -20.19 23.46 -11.36
CA GLN A 1094 -18.80 23.69 -11.02
C GLN A 1094 -18.58 25.21 -10.99
N PRO A 1095 -18.12 25.79 -9.87
CA PRO A 1095 -17.67 27.18 -9.88
C PRO A 1095 -16.52 27.35 -10.87
N VAL A 1096 -16.52 28.47 -11.61
CA VAL A 1096 -15.57 28.75 -12.71
C VAL A 1096 -14.13 28.93 -12.21
N ARG A 1097 -13.95 29.31 -10.94
CA ARG A 1097 -12.66 29.34 -10.25
C ARG A 1097 -12.86 28.92 -8.79
N LEU A 1098 -11.90 28.17 -8.24
CA LEU A 1098 -11.73 28.09 -6.78
C LEU A 1098 -11.58 29.53 -6.27
N GLY A 1099 -12.38 29.92 -5.27
CA GLY A 1099 -12.21 31.23 -4.65
C GLY A 1099 -10.78 31.37 -4.12
N GLU A 1100 -10.11 32.48 -4.42
CA GLU A 1100 -8.75 32.72 -3.94
C GLU A 1100 -8.63 32.77 -2.41
N HIS A 1101 -9.76 32.92 -1.72
CA HIS A 1101 -9.93 32.90 -0.26
C HIS A 1101 -10.27 31.51 0.29
N THR A 1102 -10.21 30.46 -0.54
CA THR A 1102 -10.33 29.09 -0.03
C THR A 1102 -9.02 28.69 0.64
N ALA A 1103 -9.08 27.91 1.72
CA ALA A 1103 -7.89 27.49 2.47
C ALA A 1103 -6.85 26.73 1.60
N LEU A 1104 -7.28 26.08 0.51
CA LEU A 1104 -6.37 25.55 -0.51
C LEU A 1104 -5.67 26.65 -1.32
N GLY A 1105 -6.42 27.68 -1.74
CA GLY A 1105 -5.87 28.81 -2.49
C GLY A 1105 -4.87 29.60 -1.65
N GLU A 1106 -5.13 29.75 -0.36
CA GLU A 1106 -4.18 30.32 0.61
C GLU A 1106 -2.98 29.41 0.82
N PHE A 1107 -3.20 28.11 1.00
CA PHE A 1107 -2.13 27.11 1.13
C PHE A 1107 -1.16 27.11 -0.06
N MET A 1108 -1.66 27.07 -1.29
CA MET A 1108 -0.81 27.07 -2.50
C MET A 1108 -0.05 28.39 -2.67
N LYS A 1109 -0.54 29.50 -2.09
CA LYS A 1109 0.17 30.79 -2.11
C LYS A 1109 1.36 30.79 -1.15
N GLU A 1110 1.23 30.13 0.00
CA GLU A 1110 2.28 30.03 1.02
C GLU A 1110 3.36 29.00 0.69
N PHE A 1111 3.11 28.06 -0.23
CA PHE A 1111 4.03 26.98 -0.56
C PHE A 1111 5.11 27.41 -1.56
N GLU A 1112 6.38 27.30 -1.18
CA GLU A 1112 7.53 27.60 -2.03
C GLU A 1112 8.12 26.31 -2.61
N LEU A 1113 8.61 25.43 -1.75
CA LEU A 1113 9.37 24.24 -2.12
C LEU A 1113 9.01 23.03 -1.24
N LEU A 1114 8.86 21.86 -1.86
CA LEU A 1114 8.84 20.57 -1.14
C LEU A 1114 10.11 19.82 -1.47
N THR A 1115 10.85 19.35 -0.47
CA THR A 1115 11.93 18.38 -0.69
C THR A 1115 11.71 17.15 0.20
N MET A 1116 11.80 15.96 -0.39
CA MET A 1116 11.87 14.69 0.33
C MET A 1116 13.16 13.99 -0.02
N THR A 1117 13.91 13.55 0.99
CA THR A 1117 15.17 12.84 0.83
C THR A 1117 15.10 11.50 1.54
N LEU A 1118 15.60 10.46 0.90
CA LEU A 1118 15.75 9.12 1.47
C LEU A 1118 17.24 8.74 1.48
N THR A 1119 17.72 8.32 2.65
CA THR A 1119 19.12 8.00 2.89
C THR A 1119 19.22 6.67 3.62
N PHE A 1120 19.94 5.71 3.05
CA PHE A 1120 20.21 4.41 3.66
C PHE A 1120 21.54 4.49 4.43
N LEU A 1121 21.48 4.55 5.75
CA LEU A 1121 22.63 4.55 6.65
C LEU A 1121 22.83 3.16 7.28
N GLU A 1122 23.99 2.96 7.93
CA GLU A 1122 24.26 1.72 8.68
C GLU A 1122 23.19 1.47 9.76
N ASP A 1123 22.75 2.54 10.43
CA ASP A 1123 21.72 2.50 11.47
C ASP A 1123 20.28 2.45 10.93
N GLY A 1124 20.05 2.59 9.61
CA GLY A 1124 18.71 2.46 9.00
C GLY A 1124 18.39 3.41 7.85
N LEU A 1125 17.14 3.36 7.37
CA LEU A 1125 16.60 4.30 6.40
C LEU A 1125 16.18 5.60 7.12
N HIS A 1126 16.89 6.69 6.84
CA HIS A 1126 16.45 8.05 7.13
C HIS A 1126 15.55 8.56 6.01
N ALA A 1127 14.43 9.17 6.39
CA ALA A 1127 13.59 9.93 5.49
C ALA A 1127 13.37 11.33 6.07
N VAL A 1128 13.71 12.36 5.29
CA VAL A 1128 13.55 13.77 5.67
C VAL A 1128 12.60 14.42 4.69
N VAL A 1129 11.61 15.15 5.19
CA VAL A 1129 10.68 15.95 4.39
C VAL A 1129 10.77 17.39 4.87
N THR A 1130 11.06 18.31 3.97
CA THR A 1130 11.03 19.76 4.21
C THR A 1130 9.99 20.42 3.31
N ILE A 1131 9.32 21.41 3.87
CA ILE A 1131 8.34 22.26 3.19
C ILE A 1131 8.72 23.70 3.50
N ASP A 1132 9.22 24.42 2.51
CA ASP A 1132 9.58 25.83 2.61
C ASP A 1132 8.38 26.71 2.28
N ARG A 1133 8.27 27.83 3.00
CA ARG A 1133 7.13 28.74 2.98
C ARG A 1133 7.56 30.17 2.72
N LYS A 1134 6.69 30.91 2.01
CA LYS A 1134 6.89 32.31 1.62
C LYS A 1134 6.66 33.32 2.74
#